data_AF-A0A9D2GNS9-F1
#
_entry.id   AF-A0A9D2GNS9-F1
#
_cell.length_a   1.000
_cell.length_b   1.000
_cell.length_c   1.000
_cell.angle_alpha   90.00
_cell.angle_beta   90.00
_cell.angle_gamma   90.00
#
_symmetry.space_group_name_H-M   'P 1'
#
loop_
_entity.id
_entity.type
_entity.pdbx_description
1 polymer ?
#
loop_
_entity_poly.entity_id
_entity_poly.type
_entity_poly.pdbx_seq_one_letter_code
_entity_poly.pdbx_strand_id
1 'polypeptide(L)'
;LAPAAALAIQGDTAGEGSTEYIEVEACPGHLLGSVNGLPACVNAAGDLHVCENNFPDRNFKTIIVRQLYGEEAFGIEYFTKEDLEDRTILNVEIYSIRSLQGIGYFPNLKDLNCAGNWMKKLDLSHNPRLERLRCQNNRLETLDVSVLPNLTYLDCGENELTALDVSGNPLLETLCCDFNSLTELHVECLPNLSYLDCHMNLLTELDVGYNAELTELYCQSNRLTALDVSGNPKLTNLRCYENQLTGLDLSYNTQLKEENVSLRQTLFAQSVATDSGWEVHLSAYLPPESLERVLSVSAGTYDAASGTVSFDRKPSAFQVIVATGREGLDMPIDFAPVEDGAFAGRPACVTAGGDLHICEKNFPDENFRSFLFSRPEASDGCFSREEMEGFVELRVAQMGIQSLEGIGYFYNLTGLYCSENQLAELDISGNPRLQNLHCDVNQLSHLDLQGAPMLNTLDCGNNLFTSLDLSGNPTLQVFYCSNSQLTELDFSHNPALETVYCTNNYSLTKLDVSHNPALASLDCGGNYWVSELDVSGNPALRDLNCGGNSLTALDVSGNPELESLSCQYNQLTSLKLDNPALTYLDCGTNQLAGLDVSGAPALETLRCDFNGMTSLNVKNNPALVTLDCCDNDLPALDVTGNPTLEVLSCYNNLLTGLDLSGNPSLQDFVGYGNRLTKLDVSGNPALTRLSCDRNQLTELDVSGNPKLETLYCNDNRLSTLDLRATPHLTDYLLSPQNLPVPARQADGRWEVDLSAYIPADMRGQVLSVSAGSYDAASGKVFFDAEPGAFQYTVATGQEGKDMTVQVFSPGDLDKDGDVDIQDVMAACRVLARKNIGIDPDADQIARGDLTGDGYIRIEDIMAICRLLAQKA
;
A
#
# COMPACT_ATOMS: atom_id res chain seq x y z
N LEU A 1 46.15 14.23 1.96
CA LEU A 1 44.81 13.59 1.96
C LEU A 1 43.82 14.60 1.41
N ALA A 2 43.64 14.56 0.09
CA ALA A 2 42.60 15.23 -0.69
C ALA A 2 42.24 14.21 -1.80
N PRO A 3 40.97 13.91 -2.07
CA PRO A 3 40.61 12.99 -3.14
C PRO A 3 40.68 13.72 -4.50
N ALA A 4 41.24 13.02 -5.48
CA ALA A 4 41.43 13.50 -6.84
C ALA A 4 40.21 13.20 -7.70
N ALA A 5 39.73 14.27 -8.35
CA ALA A 5 38.97 14.37 -9.59
C ALA A 5 38.40 13.10 -10.25
N ALA A 6 37.07 12.99 -10.20
CA ALA A 6 36.27 12.35 -11.25
C ALA A 6 36.24 13.27 -12.49
N LEU A 7 36.57 12.72 -13.66
CA LEU A 7 36.44 13.37 -14.94
C LEU A 7 35.09 12.98 -15.56
N ALA A 8 34.14 13.90 -15.52
CA ALA A 8 32.88 13.82 -16.23
C ALA A 8 33.11 14.05 -17.73
N ILE A 9 32.52 13.21 -18.58
CA ILE A 9 32.27 13.50 -19.99
C ILE A 9 30.75 13.64 -20.15
N GLN A 10 30.29 14.84 -20.51
CA GLN A 10 28.89 15.13 -20.83
C GLN A 10 28.52 14.66 -22.24
N GLY A 11 27.32 14.10 -22.38
CA GLY A 11 26.58 13.92 -23.63
C GLY A 11 25.17 13.39 -23.35
N ASP A 12 24.16 14.24 -23.56
CA ASP A 12 22.71 14.03 -23.33
C ASP A 12 22.09 12.78 -23.99
N THR A 13 21.21 12.06 -23.29
CA THR A 13 19.72 12.08 -23.44
C THR A 13 19.10 10.87 -22.71
N ALA A 14 17.86 11.05 -22.27
CA ALA A 14 17.09 10.18 -21.37
C ALA A 14 16.94 8.71 -21.82
N GLY A 15 16.95 7.82 -20.82
CA GLY A 15 16.59 6.41 -20.89
C GLY A 15 16.96 5.74 -19.57
N GLU A 16 15.96 5.43 -18.74
CA GLU A 16 16.13 4.66 -17.51
C GLU A 16 16.70 3.27 -17.85
N GLY A 17 17.79 2.91 -17.18
CA GLY A 17 18.55 1.69 -17.42
C GLY A 17 19.95 1.80 -16.83
N SER A 18 20.04 1.75 -15.50
CA SER A 18 21.32 1.69 -14.80
C SER A 18 22.07 0.42 -15.20
N THR A 19 23.01 0.53 -16.13
CA THR A 19 24.04 -0.50 -16.32
C THR A 19 24.99 -0.42 -15.13
N GLU A 20 24.80 -1.31 -14.16
CA GLU A 20 25.77 -1.60 -13.10
C GLU A 20 27.07 -2.12 -13.75
N TYR A 21 27.98 -1.23 -14.13
CA TYR A 21 29.38 -1.60 -14.28
C TYR A 21 29.95 -1.81 -12.88
N ILE A 22 30.42 -3.02 -12.60
CA ILE A 22 31.34 -3.25 -11.48
C ILE A 22 32.63 -2.50 -11.83
N GLU A 23 32.94 -1.44 -11.07
CA GLU A 23 34.19 -0.67 -11.24
C GLU A 23 35.40 -1.60 -11.09
N VAL A 24 36.15 -1.81 -12.19
CA VAL A 24 37.40 -2.58 -12.15
C VAL A 24 38.48 -1.69 -11.52
N GLU A 25 38.94 -2.05 -10.32
CA GLU A 25 40.07 -1.38 -9.68
C GLU A 25 41.42 -1.99 -10.09
N ALA A 26 42.49 -1.22 -10.04
CA ALA A 26 43.84 -1.77 -10.22
C ALA A 26 44.32 -2.49 -8.96
N CYS A 27 44.87 -3.70 -9.12
CA CYS A 27 45.54 -4.40 -8.03
C CYS A 27 46.77 -3.60 -7.53
N PRO A 28 47.19 -3.74 -6.26
CA PRO A 28 48.41 -3.10 -5.76
C PRO A 28 49.62 -3.38 -6.67
N GLY A 29 50.31 -2.33 -7.11
CA GLY A 29 51.47 -2.42 -8.01
C GLY A 29 51.14 -2.50 -9.51
N HIS A 30 49.87 -2.46 -9.89
CA HIS A 30 49.40 -2.45 -11.27
C HIS A 30 48.76 -1.10 -11.64
N LEU A 31 48.49 -0.90 -12.93
CA LEU A 31 47.87 0.32 -13.44
C LEU A 31 46.42 0.06 -13.78
N LEU A 32 45.57 1.08 -13.59
CA LEU A 32 44.24 1.11 -14.17
C LEU A 32 44.39 1.61 -15.61
N GLY A 33 44.17 0.72 -16.56
CA GLY A 33 44.22 1.00 -17.99
C GLY A 33 42.92 0.63 -18.68
N SER A 34 42.99 0.40 -19.99
CA SER A 34 41.86 -0.08 -20.77
C SER A 34 42.28 -1.16 -21.75
N VAL A 35 41.52 -2.25 -21.82
CA VAL A 35 41.69 -3.33 -22.81
C VAL A 35 40.39 -3.47 -23.57
N ASN A 36 40.43 -3.37 -24.90
CA ASN A 36 39.24 -3.37 -25.76
C ASN A 36 38.16 -2.33 -25.36
N GLY A 37 38.59 -1.14 -24.90
CA GLY A 37 37.66 -0.08 -24.47
C GLY A 37 37.07 -0.29 -23.06
N LEU A 38 37.32 -1.44 -22.42
CA LEU A 38 36.89 -1.74 -21.06
C LEU A 38 37.97 -1.34 -20.03
N PRO A 39 37.60 -0.76 -18.88
CA PRO A 39 38.53 -0.53 -17.76
C PRO A 39 39.16 -1.85 -17.31
N ALA A 40 40.48 -1.88 -17.18
CA ALA A 40 41.23 -3.11 -16.90
C ALA A 40 42.41 -2.88 -15.97
N CYS A 41 42.68 -3.84 -15.08
CA CYS A 41 43.95 -3.92 -14.35
C CYS A 41 45.05 -4.43 -15.30
N VAL A 42 46.08 -3.62 -15.56
CA VAL A 42 47.15 -3.93 -16.54
C VAL A 42 48.55 -3.72 -15.98
N ASN A 43 49.56 -4.30 -16.62
CA ASN A 43 50.97 -3.98 -16.36
C ASN A 43 51.40 -2.67 -17.06
N ALA A 44 52.66 -2.27 -16.88
CA ALA A 44 53.23 -1.08 -17.52
C ALA A 44 53.33 -1.17 -19.06
N ALA A 45 53.28 -2.37 -19.64
CA ALA A 45 53.25 -2.60 -21.09
C ALA A 45 51.81 -2.56 -21.66
N GLY A 46 50.79 -2.54 -20.80
CA GLY A 46 49.38 -2.58 -21.18
C GLY A 46 48.80 -3.99 -21.31
N ASP A 47 49.54 -5.05 -20.92
CA ASP A 47 49.04 -6.42 -20.92
C ASP A 47 48.03 -6.63 -19.77
N LEU A 48 46.98 -7.41 -20.04
CA LEU A 48 45.86 -7.64 -19.14
C LEU A 48 46.27 -8.56 -17.99
N HIS A 49 46.19 -8.08 -16.75
CA HIS A 49 46.55 -8.88 -15.57
C HIS A 49 45.49 -9.96 -15.28
N VAL A 50 45.92 -11.19 -15.02
CA VAL A 50 45.06 -12.33 -14.68
C VAL A 50 44.75 -12.32 -13.18
N CYS A 51 43.88 -11.41 -12.76
CA CYS A 51 43.55 -11.17 -11.35
C CYS A 51 42.04 -11.21 -11.07
N GLU A 52 41.68 -11.14 -9.79
CA GLU A 52 40.27 -11.14 -9.33
C GLU A 52 39.51 -9.87 -9.74
N ASN A 53 40.20 -8.76 -10.02
CA ASN A 53 39.54 -7.53 -10.45
C ASN A 53 39.09 -7.60 -11.92
N ASN A 54 39.87 -8.26 -12.78
CA ASN A 54 39.52 -8.47 -14.19
C ASN A 54 38.64 -9.72 -14.38
N PHE A 55 38.89 -10.77 -13.59
CA PHE A 55 38.21 -12.07 -13.65
C PHE A 55 37.87 -12.54 -12.22
N PRO A 56 36.77 -12.05 -11.64
CA PRO A 56 36.41 -12.31 -10.24
C PRO A 56 36.01 -13.75 -9.99
N ASP A 57 35.36 -14.40 -10.96
CA ASP A 57 35.05 -15.82 -10.85
C ASP A 57 36.33 -16.65 -11.00
N ARG A 58 36.69 -17.35 -9.91
CA ARG A 58 37.91 -18.15 -9.86
C ARG A 58 37.91 -19.30 -10.86
N ASN A 59 36.74 -19.90 -11.12
CA ASN A 59 36.62 -21.00 -12.07
C ASN A 59 36.80 -20.47 -13.49
N PHE A 60 36.14 -19.35 -13.83
CA PHE A 60 36.31 -18.67 -15.12
C PHE A 60 37.76 -18.28 -15.36
N LYS A 61 38.38 -17.57 -14.40
CA LYS A 61 39.80 -17.18 -14.45
C LYS A 61 40.73 -18.39 -14.67
N THR A 62 40.47 -19.50 -13.99
CA THR A 62 41.31 -20.70 -14.11
C THR A 62 41.18 -21.37 -15.47
N ILE A 63 39.96 -21.47 -15.99
CA ILE A 63 39.71 -22.18 -17.25
C ILE A 63 40.22 -21.38 -18.46
N ILE A 64 40.11 -20.04 -18.45
CA ILE A 64 40.63 -19.22 -19.55
C ILE A 64 42.15 -19.34 -19.66
N VAL A 65 42.90 -19.29 -18.55
CA VAL A 65 44.37 -19.46 -18.57
C VAL A 65 44.75 -20.83 -19.15
N ARG A 66 44.02 -21.88 -18.75
CA ARG A 66 44.25 -23.24 -19.26
C ARG A 66 43.97 -23.37 -20.75
N GLN A 67 42.94 -22.69 -21.27
CA GLN A 67 42.63 -22.72 -22.71
C GLN A 67 43.63 -21.92 -23.54
N LEU A 68 44.15 -20.82 -22.99
CA LEU A 68 45.11 -19.99 -23.71
C LEU A 68 46.49 -20.67 -23.80
N TYR A 69 47.00 -21.26 -22.71
CA TYR A 69 48.39 -21.71 -22.61
C TYR A 69 48.58 -23.22 -22.40
N GLY A 70 47.50 -24.00 -22.23
CA GLY A 70 47.58 -25.45 -22.09
C GLY A 70 48.47 -25.90 -20.91
N GLU A 71 49.48 -26.74 -21.20
CA GLU A 71 50.43 -27.24 -20.18
C GLU A 71 51.33 -26.13 -19.61
N GLU A 72 51.47 -24.99 -20.29
CA GLU A 72 52.26 -23.82 -19.86
C GLU A 72 51.45 -22.84 -18.99
N ALA A 73 50.21 -23.17 -18.63
CA ALA A 73 49.32 -22.32 -17.84
C ALA A 73 49.84 -21.95 -16.44
N PHE A 74 50.82 -22.67 -15.90
CA PHE A 74 51.33 -22.45 -14.54
C PHE A 74 52.20 -21.19 -14.46
N GLY A 75 51.74 -20.19 -13.71
CA GLY A 75 52.50 -18.95 -13.46
C GLY A 75 52.28 -17.85 -14.51
N ILE A 76 51.30 -18.01 -15.42
CA ILE A 76 50.86 -16.92 -16.30
C ILE A 76 50.15 -15.87 -15.45
N GLU A 77 50.72 -14.67 -15.42
CA GLU A 77 50.15 -13.52 -14.72
C GLU A 77 49.49 -12.51 -15.68
N TYR A 78 49.80 -12.53 -16.98
CA TYR A 78 49.27 -11.54 -17.93
C TYR A 78 48.86 -12.18 -19.26
N PHE A 79 47.79 -11.66 -19.86
CA PHE A 79 47.44 -11.90 -21.26
C PHE A 79 47.93 -10.74 -22.11
N THR A 80 48.73 -11.04 -23.12
CA THR A 80 49.17 -10.04 -24.10
C THR A 80 48.00 -9.65 -25.01
N LYS A 81 48.16 -8.55 -25.74
CA LYS A 81 47.19 -8.15 -26.76
C LYS A 81 46.93 -9.26 -27.80
N GLU A 82 48.00 -9.96 -28.23
CA GLU A 82 47.91 -11.07 -29.19
C GLU A 82 47.11 -12.23 -28.60
N ASP A 83 47.33 -12.56 -27.32
CA ASP A 83 46.58 -13.62 -26.62
C ASP A 83 45.07 -13.40 -26.60
N LEU A 84 44.63 -12.14 -26.55
CA LEU A 84 43.21 -11.76 -26.54
C LEU A 84 42.64 -11.63 -27.94
N GLU A 85 43.39 -11.07 -28.89
CA GLU A 85 42.95 -10.84 -30.27
C GLU A 85 42.93 -12.14 -31.11
N ASP A 86 43.80 -13.10 -30.85
CA ASP A 86 43.83 -14.37 -31.59
C ASP A 86 42.71 -15.33 -31.18
N ARG A 87 42.05 -15.08 -30.04
CA ARG A 87 41.01 -15.96 -29.52
C ARG A 87 39.67 -15.69 -30.19
N THR A 88 39.27 -16.68 -30.98
CA THR A 88 38.01 -16.72 -31.72
C THR A 88 37.02 -17.73 -31.14
N ILE A 89 37.49 -18.65 -30.30
CA ILE A 89 36.66 -19.69 -29.68
C ILE A 89 37.01 -19.79 -28.19
N LEU A 90 35.98 -19.88 -27.34
CA LEU A 90 36.13 -20.11 -25.91
C LEU A 90 35.07 -21.10 -25.42
N ASN A 91 35.49 -22.15 -24.70
CA ASN A 91 34.58 -23.18 -24.17
C ASN A 91 34.73 -23.36 -22.65
N VAL A 92 33.87 -22.72 -21.87
CA VAL A 92 33.85 -22.74 -20.40
C VAL A 92 32.64 -23.50 -19.84
N GLU A 93 32.22 -24.56 -20.53
CA GLU A 93 31.09 -25.43 -20.12
C GLU A 93 31.38 -26.26 -18.86
N ILE A 94 30.40 -26.36 -17.93
CA ILE A 94 30.40 -27.23 -16.74
C ILE A 94 31.60 -26.99 -15.80
N TYR A 95 31.83 -25.72 -15.44
CA TYR A 95 32.88 -25.34 -14.47
C TYR A 95 32.33 -24.69 -13.20
N SER A 96 31.01 -24.74 -12.97
CA SER A 96 30.36 -24.06 -11.83
C SER A 96 30.69 -22.56 -11.79
N ILE A 97 30.74 -21.93 -12.95
CA ILE A 97 31.00 -20.50 -13.11
C ILE A 97 29.73 -19.72 -12.76
N ARG A 98 29.87 -18.65 -11.99
CA ARG A 98 28.77 -17.76 -11.59
C ARG A 98 28.78 -16.43 -12.33
N SER A 99 29.93 -16.05 -12.90
CA SER A 99 30.09 -14.81 -13.67
C SER A 99 31.17 -14.96 -14.74
N LEU A 100 30.89 -14.43 -15.94
CA LEU A 100 31.86 -14.27 -17.03
C LEU A 100 32.43 -12.85 -17.12
N GLN A 101 32.40 -12.08 -16.04
CA GLN A 101 33.07 -10.78 -16.00
C GLN A 101 34.53 -10.92 -16.48
N GLY A 102 34.88 -10.10 -17.47
CA GLY A 102 36.15 -10.16 -18.21
C GLY A 102 36.04 -10.77 -19.61
N ILE A 103 34.90 -11.36 -20.00
CA ILE A 103 34.70 -11.90 -21.36
C ILE A 103 34.79 -10.82 -22.46
N GLY A 104 34.44 -9.57 -22.14
CA GLY A 104 34.55 -8.44 -23.07
C GLY A 104 35.97 -8.08 -23.49
N TYR A 105 37.00 -8.60 -22.82
CA TYR A 105 38.40 -8.41 -23.23
C TYR A 105 38.80 -9.23 -24.46
N PHE A 106 37.95 -10.13 -24.96
CA PHE A 106 38.19 -10.98 -26.13
C PHE A 106 37.42 -10.43 -27.37
N PRO A 107 37.95 -9.42 -28.08
CA PRO A 107 37.22 -8.67 -29.12
C PRO A 107 36.86 -9.49 -30.36
N ASN A 108 37.59 -10.58 -30.62
CA ASN A 108 37.48 -11.38 -31.82
C ASN A 108 36.74 -12.71 -31.60
N LEU A 109 36.09 -12.86 -30.44
CA LEU A 109 35.35 -14.06 -30.10
C LEU A 109 34.18 -14.27 -31.07
N LYS A 110 34.11 -15.49 -31.65
CA LYS A 110 33.11 -15.93 -32.63
C LYS A 110 32.26 -17.09 -32.12
N ASP A 111 32.84 -18.00 -31.33
CA ASP A 111 32.11 -19.12 -30.71
C ASP A 111 32.36 -19.10 -29.19
N LEU A 112 31.29 -18.94 -28.42
CA LEU A 112 31.30 -19.02 -26.96
C LEU A 112 30.39 -20.16 -26.50
N ASN A 113 30.96 -21.12 -25.79
CA ASN A 113 30.21 -22.10 -25.02
C ASN A 113 30.43 -21.86 -23.53
N CYS A 114 29.37 -21.52 -22.81
CA CYS A 114 29.34 -21.30 -21.37
C CYS A 114 28.18 -22.07 -20.68
N ALA A 115 27.72 -23.15 -21.31
CA ALA A 115 26.62 -23.98 -20.83
C ALA A 115 26.92 -24.71 -19.50
N GLY A 116 25.88 -25.15 -18.79
CA GLY A 116 26.01 -26.01 -17.60
C GLY A 116 26.69 -25.33 -16.40
N ASN A 117 26.44 -24.04 -16.21
CA ASN A 117 27.03 -23.21 -15.15
C ASN A 117 25.92 -22.62 -14.25
N TRP A 118 26.25 -21.68 -13.37
CA TRP A 118 25.30 -21.12 -12.38
C TRP A 118 25.15 -19.60 -12.52
N MET A 119 25.17 -19.10 -13.76
CA MET A 119 25.07 -17.67 -14.04
C MET A 119 23.63 -17.19 -14.00
N LYS A 120 23.41 -16.04 -13.35
CA LYS A 120 22.12 -15.31 -13.37
C LYS A 120 22.04 -14.23 -14.44
N LYS A 121 23.19 -13.70 -14.85
CA LYS A 121 23.34 -12.63 -15.84
C LYS A 121 24.50 -12.97 -16.77
N LEU A 122 24.38 -12.57 -18.03
CA LEU A 122 25.40 -12.73 -19.06
C LEU A 122 25.50 -11.46 -19.90
N ASP A 123 26.60 -10.71 -19.73
CA ASP A 123 26.88 -9.51 -20.52
C ASP A 123 27.84 -9.84 -21.67
N LEU A 124 27.37 -9.62 -22.91
CA LEU A 124 28.12 -9.84 -24.15
C LEU A 124 28.21 -8.57 -25.01
N SER A 125 27.93 -7.39 -24.44
CA SER A 125 27.95 -6.09 -25.12
C SER A 125 29.27 -5.76 -25.83
N HIS A 126 30.38 -6.37 -25.38
CA HIS A 126 31.73 -6.16 -25.90
C HIS A 126 32.23 -7.30 -26.80
N ASN A 127 31.35 -8.23 -27.19
CA ASN A 127 31.66 -9.36 -28.06
C ASN A 127 30.80 -9.36 -29.36
N PRO A 128 30.71 -8.26 -30.13
CA PRO A 128 29.78 -8.11 -31.27
C PRO A 128 30.12 -9.00 -32.49
N ARG A 129 31.24 -9.72 -32.43
CA ARG A 129 31.69 -10.66 -33.48
C ARG A 129 31.21 -12.09 -33.23
N LEU A 130 30.48 -12.35 -32.14
CA LEU A 130 29.93 -13.67 -31.88
C LEU A 130 28.99 -14.11 -33.00
N GLU A 131 29.28 -15.31 -33.50
CA GLU A 131 28.50 -16.04 -34.50
C GLU A 131 27.75 -17.21 -33.84
N ARG A 132 28.28 -17.77 -32.75
CA ARG A 132 27.69 -18.92 -32.05
C ARG A 132 27.74 -18.71 -30.53
N LEU A 133 26.60 -18.81 -29.87
CA LEU A 133 26.46 -18.72 -28.42
C LEU A 133 25.74 -19.95 -27.87
N ARG A 134 26.37 -20.64 -26.92
CA ARG A 134 25.79 -21.70 -26.10
C ARG A 134 25.83 -21.29 -24.65
N CYS A 135 24.70 -20.95 -24.06
CA CYS A 135 24.54 -20.53 -22.67
C CYS A 135 23.46 -21.33 -21.92
N GLN A 136 23.05 -22.49 -22.45
CA GLN A 136 22.02 -23.32 -21.85
C GLN A 136 22.39 -23.90 -20.48
N ASN A 137 21.39 -24.34 -19.73
CA ASN A 137 21.56 -24.96 -18.40
C ASN A 137 22.36 -24.03 -17.46
N ASN A 138 21.79 -22.84 -17.27
CA ASN A 138 22.24 -21.81 -16.33
C ASN A 138 21.03 -21.36 -15.49
N ARG A 139 21.05 -20.14 -14.96
CA ARG A 139 19.93 -19.51 -14.24
C ARG A 139 19.68 -18.12 -14.77
N LEU A 140 19.88 -17.92 -16.08
CA LEU A 140 19.77 -16.60 -16.68
C LEU A 140 18.32 -16.12 -16.58
N GLU A 141 18.13 -15.00 -15.90
CA GLU A 141 16.84 -14.33 -15.76
C GLU A 141 16.56 -13.43 -16.98
N THR A 142 17.63 -12.87 -17.57
CA THR A 142 17.60 -12.07 -18.80
C THR A 142 18.79 -12.38 -19.70
N LEU A 143 18.62 -12.16 -21.02
CA LEU A 143 19.67 -12.29 -22.01
C LEU A 143 19.48 -11.27 -23.14
N ASP A 144 20.44 -10.35 -23.28
CA ASP A 144 20.46 -9.38 -24.38
C ASP A 144 21.34 -9.90 -25.53
N VAL A 145 20.70 -10.30 -26.63
CA VAL A 145 21.38 -10.72 -27.87
C VAL A 145 21.33 -9.66 -28.96
N SER A 146 20.67 -8.51 -28.74
CA SER A 146 20.60 -7.41 -29.72
C SER A 146 21.99 -6.85 -30.07
N VAL A 147 22.93 -6.99 -29.14
CA VAL A 147 24.34 -6.62 -29.28
C VAL A 147 25.16 -7.58 -30.18
N LEU A 148 24.57 -8.68 -30.65
CA LEU A 148 25.24 -9.76 -31.39
C LEU A 148 24.72 -9.88 -32.84
N PRO A 149 24.98 -8.89 -33.73
CA PRO A 149 24.36 -8.84 -35.06
C PRO A 149 24.82 -9.95 -36.02
N ASN A 150 25.91 -10.65 -35.70
CA ASN A 150 26.48 -11.72 -36.53
C ASN A 150 26.04 -13.13 -36.08
N LEU A 151 25.15 -13.23 -35.08
CA LEU A 151 24.76 -14.50 -34.48
C LEU A 151 24.00 -15.37 -35.50
N THR A 152 24.51 -16.57 -35.76
CA THR A 152 23.89 -17.60 -36.61
C THR A 152 23.37 -18.79 -35.80
N TYR A 153 23.89 -18.97 -34.58
CA TYR A 153 23.50 -20.05 -33.68
C TYR A 153 23.34 -19.52 -32.25
N LEU A 154 22.15 -19.69 -31.67
CA LEU A 154 21.86 -19.38 -30.28
C LEU A 154 21.24 -20.60 -29.59
N ASP A 155 21.86 -21.03 -28.50
CA ASP A 155 21.31 -22.01 -27.59
C ASP A 155 21.29 -21.41 -26.18
N CYS A 156 20.09 -21.05 -25.72
CA CYS A 156 19.81 -20.41 -24.43
C CYS A 156 18.76 -21.19 -23.62
N GLY A 157 18.53 -22.46 -23.97
CA GLY A 157 17.56 -23.31 -23.28
C GLY A 157 17.92 -23.61 -21.82
N GLU A 158 17.03 -24.22 -21.05
CA GLU A 158 17.23 -24.58 -19.63
C GLU A 158 17.73 -23.37 -18.80
N ASN A 159 16.97 -22.29 -18.79
CA ASN A 159 17.24 -21.05 -18.04
C ASN A 159 15.95 -20.55 -17.36
N GLU A 160 15.99 -19.33 -16.80
CA GLU A 160 14.87 -18.69 -16.11
C GLU A 160 14.35 -17.48 -16.91
N LEU A 161 14.48 -17.49 -18.25
CA LEU A 161 14.10 -16.37 -19.11
C LEU A 161 12.58 -16.25 -19.21
N THR A 162 12.08 -15.02 -19.06
CA THR A 162 10.66 -14.67 -19.24
C THR A 162 10.39 -13.96 -20.58
N ALA A 163 11.42 -13.38 -21.19
CA ALA A 163 11.36 -12.76 -22.51
C ALA A 163 12.68 -12.97 -23.27
N LEU A 164 12.60 -12.98 -24.60
CA LEU A 164 13.76 -13.09 -25.50
C LEU A 164 13.51 -12.30 -26.79
N ASP A 165 14.27 -11.23 -26.98
CA ASP A 165 14.25 -10.45 -28.23
C ASP A 165 15.38 -10.89 -29.17
N VAL A 166 15.01 -11.42 -30.33
CA VAL A 166 15.92 -11.88 -31.39
C VAL A 166 15.87 -10.98 -32.64
N SER A 167 15.16 -9.86 -32.58
CA SER A 167 14.96 -8.94 -33.71
C SER A 167 16.26 -8.33 -34.25
N GLY A 168 17.29 -8.22 -33.40
CA GLY A 168 18.64 -7.79 -33.77
C GLY A 168 19.49 -8.85 -34.48
N ASN A 169 19.02 -10.08 -34.66
CA ASN A 169 19.83 -11.22 -35.11
C ASN A 169 19.33 -11.86 -36.42
N PRO A 170 19.20 -11.10 -37.53
CA PRO A 170 18.56 -11.57 -38.78
C PRO A 170 19.33 -12.69 -39.50
N LEU A 171 20.55 -13.02 -39.05
CA LEU A 171 21.37 -14.09 -39.58
C LEU A 171 21.18 -15.43 -38.84
N LEU A 172 20.34 -15.50 -37.79
CA LEU A 172 20.10 -16.73 -37.05
C LEU A 172 19.59 -17.85 -37.97
N GLU A 173 20.29 -18.98 -37.93
CA GLU A 173 19.95 -20.23 -38.61
C GLU A 173 19.43 -21.28 -37.63
N THR A 174 19.85 -21.21 -36.35
CA THR A 174 19.46 -22.12 -35.27
C THR A 174 19.16 -21.34 -34.00
N LEU A 175 17.98 -21.57 -33.43
CA LEU A 175 17.53 -21.02 -32.15
C LEU A 175 17.00 -22.14 -31.25
N CYS A 176 17.66 -22.35 -30.11
CA CYS A 176 17.16 -23.16 -29.00
C CYS A 176 16.91 -22.24 -27.79
N CYS A 177 15.67 -22.20 -27.32
CA CYS A 177 15.19 -21.42 -26.18
C CYS A 177 14.21 -22.22 -25.31
N ASP A 178 14.30 -23.55 -25.39
CA ASP A 178 13.47 -24.49 -24.65
C ASP A 178 13.70 -24.47 -23.14
N PHE A 179 12.76 -25.00 -22.35
CA PHE A 179 12.85 -25.02 -20.88
C PHE A 179 13.16 -23.63 -20.29
N ASN A 180 12.29 -22.67 -20.61
CA ASN A 180 12.28 -21.32 -20.05
C ASN A 180 10.84 -20.98 -19.62
N SER A 181 10.57 -19.70 -19.31
CA SER A 181 9.25 -19.19 -18.95
C SER A 181 8.75 -18.14 -19.95
N LEU A 182 9.07 -18.28 -21.23
CA LEU A 182 8.68 -17.33 -22.28
C LEU A 182 7.18 -17.36 -22.51
N THR A 183 6.54 -16.19 -22.51
CA THR A 183 5.11 -16.03 -22.85
C THR A 183 4.87 -15.65 -24.31
N GLU A 184 5.87 -15.03 -24.93
CA GLU A 184 5.88 -14.63 -26.34
C GLU A 184 7.25 -14.88 -26.97
N LEU A 185 7.29 -15.09 -28.29
CA LEU A 185 8.52 -15.26 -29.06
C LEU A 185 8.32 -14.81 -30.51
N HIS A 186 9.02 -13.75 -30.90
CA HIS A 186 8.94 -13.13 -32.22
C HIS A 186 10.05 -13.63 -33.16
N VAL A 187 9.75 -14.58 -34.04
CA VAL A 187 10.71 -15.16 -35.01
C VAL A 187 10.47 -14.73 -36.46
N GLU A 188 9.46 -13.91 -36.72
CA GLU A 188 9.13 -13.36 -38.03
C GLU A 188 10.28 -12.53 -38.65
N CYS A 189 11.20 -12.06 -37.79
CA CYS A 189 12.39 -11.31 -38.14
C CYS A 189 13.57 -12.19 -38.61
N LEU A 190 13.46 -13.53 -38.60
CA LEU A 190 14.56 -14.47 -38.82
C LEU A 190 14.44 -15.25 -40.16
N PRO A 191 14.75 -14.63 -41.32
CA PRO A 191 14.49 -15.25 -42.63
C PRO A 191 15.33 -16.50 -42.94
N ASN A 192 16.47 -16.68 -42.25
CA ASN A 192 17.38 -17.81 -42.44
C ASN A 192 17.13 -18.96 -41.44
N LEU A 193 16.16 -18.82 -40.54
CA LEU A 193 15.94 -19.79 -39.47
C LEU A 193 15.57 -21.16 -40.05
N SER A 194 16.41 -22.16 -39.76
CA SER A 194 16.28 -23.54 -40.25
C SER A 194 15.92 -24.53 -39.12
N TYR A 195 16.28 -24.21 -37.88
CA TYR A 195 16.01 -25.00 -36.70
C TYR A 195 15.48 -24.10 -35.58
N LEU A 196 14.28 -24.42 -35.07
CA LEU A 196 13.68 -23.76 -33.92
C LEU A 196 13.26 -24.78 -32.87
N ASP A 197 13.83 -24.64 -31.67
CA ASP A 197 13.38 -25.33 -30.47
C ASP A 197 12.96 -24.33 -29.40
N CYS A 198 11.67 -24.31 -29.10
CA CYS A 198 11.03 -23.42 -28.12
C CYS A 198 10.10 -24.21 -27.18
N HIS A 199 10.32 -25.52 -27.06
CA HIS A 199 9.45 -26.38 -26.25
C HIS A 199 9.58 -26.09 -24.75
N MET A 200 8.59 -26.52 -23.94
CA MET A 200 8.59 -26.28 -22.49
C MET A 200 8.73 -24.79 -22.15
N ASN A 201 7.79 -24.00 -22.67
CA ASN A 201 7.60 -22.57 -22.38
C ASN A 201 6.10 -22.30 -22.14
N LEU A 202 5.69 -21.03 -22.08
CA LEU A 202 4.31 -20.61 -21.84
C LEU A 202 3.67 -19.91 -23.05
N LEU A 203 4.19 -20.14 -24.27
CA LEU A 203 3.77 -19.46 -25.49
C LEU A 203 2.29 -19.75 -25.81
N THR A 204 1.51 -18.69 -26.04
CA THR A 204 0.10 -18.80 -26.50
C THR A 204 -0.04 -18.68 -28.01
N GLU A 205 0.94 -18.04 -28.66
CA GLU A 205 1.04 -17.89 -30.10
C GLU A 205 2.47 -18.07 -30.58
N LEU A 206 2.62 -18.47 -31.84
CA LEU A 206 3.91 -18.62 -32.51
C LEU A 206 3.71 -18.44 -34.02
N ASP A 207 4.23 -17.34 -34.57
CA ASP A 207 4.22 -17.09 -36.01
C ASP A 207 5.54 -17.53 -36.66
N VAL A 208 5.49 -18.60 -37.44
CA VAL A 208 6.62 -19.12 -38.23
C VAL A 208 6.45 -18.90 -39.73
N GLY A 209 5.44 -18.14 -40.15
CA GLY A 209 5.05 -17.99 -41.56
C GLY A 209 6.13 -17.36 -42.45
N TYR A 210 7.06 -16.61 -41.84
CA TYR A 210 8.16 -15.92 -42.53
C TYR A 210 9.46 -16.75 -42.61
N ASN A 211 9.54 -17.88 -41.90
CA ASN A 211 10.75 -18.72 -41.82
C ASN A 211 10.75 -19.81 -42.91
N ALA A 212 10.83 -19.42 -44.18
CA ALA A 212 10.74 -20.35 -45.32
C ALA A 212 11.84 -21.42 -45.38
N GLU A 213 12.95 -21.22 -44.66
CA GLU A 213 14.07 -22.15 -44.54
C GLU A 213 13.91 -23.20 -43.43
N LEU A 214 12.85 -23.10 -42.61
CA LEU A 214 12.63 -23.96 -41.44
C LEU A 214 12.47 -25.44 -41.85
N THR A 215 13.37 -26.28 -41.33
CA THR A 215 13.38 -27.73 -41.53
C THR A 215 12.98 -28.50 -40.29
N GLU A 216 13.24 -27.95 -39.09
CA GLU A 216 12.89 -28.57 -37.81
C GLU A 216 12.20 -27.57 -36.88
N LEU A 217 11.02 -27.96 -36.37
CA LEU A 217 10.25 -27.19 -35.42
C LEU A 217 9.85 -28.04 -34.21
N TYR A 218 10.35 -27.64 -33.04
CA TYR A 218 10.00 -28.20 -31.74
C TYR A 218 9.33 -27.12 -30.90
N CYS A 219 8.01 -27.25 -30.70
CA CYS A 219 7.17 -26.31 -29.96
C CYS A 219 6.22 -27.03 -29.00
N GLN A 220 6.49 -28.30 -28.68
CA GLN A 220 5.69 -29.08 -27.74
C GLN A 220 5.66 -28.46 -26.33
N SER A 221 4.67 -28.84 -25.53
CA SER A 221 4.57 -28.42 -24.12
C SER A 221 4.58 -26.89 -23.98
N ASN A 222 3.69 -26.24 -24.73
CA ASN A 222 3.37 -24.80 -24.69
C ASN A 222 1.85 -24.62 -24.54
N ARG A 223 1.31 -23.42 -24.76
CA ARG A 223 -0.13 -23.10 -24.68
C ARG A 223 -0.72 -22.68 -26.02
N LEU A 224 -0.13 -23.13 -27.13
CA LEU A 224 -0.57 -22.74 -28.48
C LEU A 224 -1.98 -23.26 -28.78
N THR A 225 -2.88 -22.38 -29.20
CA THR A 225 -4.25 -22.74 -29.63
C THR A 225 -4.36 -22.96 -31.14
N ALA A 226 -3.44 -22.36 -31.89
CA ALA A 226 -3.32 -22.49 -33.34
C ALA A 226 -1.83 -22.48 -33.73
N LEU A 227 -1.52 -23.11 -34.87
CA LEU A 227 -0.19 -23.10 -35.46
C LEU A 227 -0.35 -23.16 -36.97
N ASP A 228 0.20 -22.18 -37.68
CA ASP A 228 0.26 -22.18 -39.14
C ASP A 228 1.70 -22.49 -39.60
N VAL A 229 1.85 -23.61 -40.30
CA VAL A 229 3.13 -24.05 -40.88
C VAL A 229 3.11 -24.03 -42.42
N SER A 230 2.11 -23.41 -43.04
CA SER A 230 1.97 -23.36 -44.50
C SER A 230 3.12 -22.63 -45.18
N GLY A 231 3.75 -21.68 -44.47
CA GLY A 231 4.96 -20.95 -44.90
C GLY A 231 6.26 -21.76 -44.87
N ASN A 232 6.26 -23.00 -44.33
CA ASN A 232 7.48 -23.80 -44.09
C ASN A 232 7.51 -25.09 -44.95
N PRO A 233 7.59 -25.00 -46.29
CA PRO A 233 7.54 -26.17 -47.18
C PRO A 233 8.75 -27.12 -47.06
N LYS A 234 9.81 -26.68 -46.35
CA LYS A 234 11.03 -27.46 -46.10
C LYS A 234 10.98 -28.30 -44.81
N LEU A 235 9.91 -28.20 -44.04
CA LEU A 235 9.78 -28.88 -42.75
C LEU A 235 9.86 -30.42 -42.91
N THR A 236 10.85 -31.03 -42.25
CA THR A 236 11.07 -32.48 -42.18
C THR A 236 10.77 -33.06 -40.81
N ASN A 237 10.86 -32.24 -39.74
CA ASN A 237 10.53 -32.62 -38.37
C ASN A 237 9.56 -31.60 -37.75
N LEU A 238 8.51 -32.11 -37.09
CA LEU A 238 7.53 -31.29 -36.38
C LEU A 238 7.10 -31.97 -35.08
N ARG A 239 7.38 -31.33 -33.95
CA ARG A 239 6.84 -31.73 -32.65
C ARG A 239 6.05 -30.56 -32.07
N CYS A 240 4.73 -30.73 -32.01
CA CYS A 240 3.79 -29.73 -31.46
C CYS A 240 2.78 -30.35 -30.49
N TYR A 241 3.05 -31.56 -29.99
CA TYR A 241 2.22 -32.24 -28.99
C TYR A 241 2.19 -31.46 -27.66
N GLU A 242 1.27 -31.81 -26.75
CA GLU A 242 1.12 -31.09 -25.46
C GLU A 242 0.92 -29.56 -25.63
N ASN A 243 0.12 -29.17 -26.63
CA ASN A 243 -0.44 -27.83 -26.78
C ASN A 243 -1.97 -27.91 -26.69
N GLN A 244 -2.66 -26.87 -27.18
CA GLN A 244 -4.11 -26.78 -27.27
C GLN A 244 -4.58 -26.66 -28.73
N LEU A 245 -3.81 -27.23 -29.67
CA LEU A 245 -4.12 -27.14 -31.09
C LEU A 245 -5.43 -27.89 -31.40
N THR A 246 -6.37 -27.18 -32.01
CA THR A 246 -7.69 -27.74 -32.37
C THR A 246 -7.75 -28.22 -33.83
N GLY A 247 -6.75 -27.84 -34.62
CA GLY A 247 -6.58 -28.24 -36.02
C GLY A 247 -5.17 -27.88 -36.49
N LEU A 248 -4.71 -28.55 -37.54
CA LEU A 248 -3.43 -28.26 -38.20
C LEU A 248 -3.50 -28.66 -39.67
N ASP A 249 -3.10 -27.77 -40.58
CA ASP A 249 -2.97 -28.09 -42.01
C ASP A 249 -1.51 -28.36 -42.36
N LEU A 250 -1.23 -29.59 -42.82
CA LEU A 250 0.10 -30.06 -43.23
C LEU A 250 0.19 -30.27 -44.75
N SER A 251 -0.80 -29.83 -45.52
CA SER A 251 -0.89 -30.04 -46.96
C SER A 251 0.29 -29.44 -47.72
N TYR A 252 0.87 -28.35 -47.21
CA TYR A 252 2.03 -27.66 -47.79
C TYR A 252 3.38 -28.25 -47.36
N ASN A 253 3.46 -29.02 -46.27
CA ASN A 253 4.71 -29.52 -45.68
C ASN A 253 5.10 -30.90 -46.22
N THR A 254 5.13 -31.05 -47.55
CA THR A 254 5.24 -32.35 -48.28
C THR A 254 6.42 -33.24 -47.88
N GLN A 255 7.43 -32.70 -47.20
CA GLN A 255 8.62 -33.44 -46.76
C GLN A 255 8.46 -34.16 -45.40
N LEU A 256 7.42 -33.84 -44.63
CA LEU A 256 7.11 -34.50 -43.37
C LEU A 256 6.82 -36.00 -43.57
N LYS A 257 7.35 -36.81 -42.67
CA LYS A 257 7.14 -38.27 -42.56
C LYS A 257 6.63 -38.62 -41.18
N GLU A 258 5.84 -39.70 -41.09
CA GLU A 258 5.19 -40.16 -39.86
C GLU A 258 6.17 -40.32 -38.68
N GLU A 259 7.37 -40.85 -38.93
CA GLU A 259 8.42 -41.07 -37.91
C GLU A 259 9.00 -39.78 -37.29
N ASN A 260 8.82 -38.62 -37.93
CA ASN A 260 9.40 -37.34 -37.51
C ASN A 260 8.33 -36.32 -37.09
N VAL A 261 7.09 -36.77 -36.92
CA VAL A 261 5.94 -35.91 -36.64
C VAL A 261 5.25 -36.38 -35.35
N SER A 262 4.99 -35.44 -34.44
CA SER A 262 4.27 -35.71 -33.20
C SER A 262 3.26 -34.61 -32.93
N LEU A 263 1.98 -34.94 -33.11
CA LEU A 263 0.87 -33.97 -33.17
C LEU A 263 -0.14 -34.14 -32.02
N ARG A 264 0.08 -35.08 -31.11
CA ARG A 264 -0.93 -35.49 -30.12
C ARG A 264 -1.30 -34.33 -29.18
N GLN A 265 -2.58 -33.97 -29.15
CA GLN A 265 -3.10 -32.91 -28.29
C GLN A 265 -3.92 -33.51 -27.15
N THR A 266 -4.06 -32.76 -26.06
CA THR A 266 -4.98 -33.10 -24.97
C THR A 266 -5.87 -31.90 -24.69
N LEU A 267 -7.18 -32.09 -24.80
CA LEU A 267 -8.18 -31.10 -24.42
C LEU A 267 -9.02 -31.66 -23.28
N PHE A 268 -9.45 -30.78 -22.38
CA PHE A 268 -10.35 -31.15 -21.29
C PHE A 268 -11.78 -30.76 -21.66
N ALA A 269 -12.69 -31.74 -21.71
CA ALA A 269 -14.08 -31.51 -22.06
C ALA A 269 -15.07 -31.92 -20.96
N GLN A 270 -16.11 -31.10 -20.81
CA GLN A 270 -17.24 -31.42 -19.98
C GLN A 270 -18.17 -32.38 -20.73
N SER A 271 -18.63 -33.40 -20.02
CA SER A 271 -19.67 -34.31 -20.51
C SER A 271 -21.01 -33.93 -19.87
N VAL A 272 -22.04 -33.84 -20.69
CA VAL A 272 -23.40 -33.46 -20.29
C VAL A 272 -24.26 -34.71 -20.18
N ALA A 273 -24.91 -34.91 -19.04
CA ALA A 273 -25.88 -35.98 -18.87
C ALA A 273 -27.16 -35.65 -19.65
N THR A 274 -27.69 -36.61 -20.40
CA THR A 274 -28.96 -36.51 -21.13
C THR A 274 -29.91 -37.63 -20.73
N ASP A 275 -31.19 -37.53 -21.11
CA ASP A 275 -32.20 -38.56 -20.82
C ASP A 275 -31.83 -39.94 -21.38
N SER A 276 -30.92 -39.99 -22.37
CA SER A 276 -30.50 -41.21 -23.08
C SER A 276 -29.03 -41.59 -22.89
N GLY A 277 -28.25 -40.87 -22.07
CA GLY A 277 -26.83 -41.16 -21.88
C GLY A 277 -26.00 -39.93 -21.52
N TRP A 278 -24.85 -39.81 -22.16
CA TRP A 278 -23.92 -38.69 -21.98
C TRP A 278 -23.46 -38.16 -23.33
N GLU A 279 -23.29 -36.85 -23.43
CA GLU A 279 -22.85 -36.18 -24.65
C GLU A 279 -21.63 -35.31 -24.38
N VAL A 280 -20.75 -35.20 -25.37
CA VAL A 280 -19.68 -34.19 -25.42
C VAL A 280 -19.85 -33.40 -26.71
N HIS A 281 -20.09 -32.11 -26.58
CA HIS A 281 -20.34 -31.20 -27.71
C HIS A 281 -18.99 -30.66 -28.20
N LEU A 282 -18.40 -31.28 -29.23
CA LEU A 282 -17.05 -30.92 -29.69
C LEU A 282 -16.99 -29.48 -30.22
N SER A 283 -18.11 -28.90 -30.66
CA SER A 283 -18.18 -27.50 -31.10
C SER A 283 -17.84 -26.47 -30.02
N ALA A 284 -17.82 -26.87 -28.74
CA ALA A 284 -17.32 -26.03 -27.66
C ALA A 284 -15.78 -25.95 -27.61
N TYR A 285 -15.08 -26.87 -28.30
CA TYR A 285 -13.63 -27.05 -28.20
C TYR A 285 -12.92 -27.02 -29.56
N LEU A 286 -13.62 -27.39 -30.63
CA LEU A 286 -13.10 -27.43 -32.00
C LEU A 286 -13.85 -26.41 -32.85
N PRO A 287 -13.14 -25.57 -33.62
CA PRO A 287 -13.78 -24.65 -34.56
C PRO A 287 -14.47 -25.43 -35.70
N PRO A 288 -15.43 -24.81 -36.42
CA PRO A 288 -16.19 -25.49 -37.49
C PRO A 288 -15.33 -26.18 -38.54
N GLU A 289 -14.22 -25.55 -38.94
CA GLU A 289 -13.26 -26.10 -39.90
C GLU A 289 -12.55 -27.38 -39.42
N SER A 290 -12.31 -27.51 -38.11
CA SER A 290 -11.76 -28.73 -37.50
C SER A 290 -12.83 -29.82 -37.38
N LEU A 291 -14.08 -29.46 -37.10
CA LEU A 291 -15.21 -30.41 -37.02
C LEU A 291 -15.47 -31.10 -38.36
N GLU A 292 -15.37 -30.35 -39.47
CA GLU A 292 -15.49 -30.89 -40.84
C GLU A 292 -14.37 -31.89 -41.18
N ARG A 293 -13.25 -31.83 -40.45
CA ARG A 293 -12.06 -32.66 -40.64
C ARG A 293 -11.98 -33.83 -39.66
N VAL A 294 -12.97 -34.03 -38.79
CA VAL A 294 -13.02 -35.19 -37.88
C VAL A 294 -13.20 -36.48 -38.70
N LEU A 295 -12.22 -37.38 -38.60
CA LEU A 295 -12.20 -38.67 -39.30
C LEU A 295 -12.84 -39.78 -38.49
N SER A 296 -12.55 -39.82 -37.19
CA SER A 296 -13.07 -40.86 -36.30
C SER A 296 -13.01 -40.45 -34.83
N VAL A 297 -13.78 -41.15 -34.01
CA VAL A 297 -13.70 -41.11 -32.55
C VAL A 297 -13.42 -42.52 -32.03
N SER A 298 -12.56 -42.64 -31.03
CA SER A 298 -12.17 -43.93 -30.45
C SER A 298 -13.26 -44.57 -29.57
N ALA A 299 -14.21 -43.77 -29.08
CA ALA A 299 -15.34 -44.20 -28.28
C ALA A 299 -16.55 -43.26 -28.49
N GLY A 300 -17.75 -43.81 -28.30
CA GLY A 300 -19.01 -43.09 -28.56
C GLY A 300 -19.39 -43.09 -30.04
N THR A 301 -20.49 -42.40 -30.36
CA THR A 301 -20.97 -42.18 -31.73
C THR A 301 -20.88 -40.70 -32.05
N TYR A 302 -20.11 -40.34 -33.07
CA TYR A 302 -19.97 -38.96 -33.54
C TYR A 302 -21.08 -38.63 -34.56
N ASP A 303 -21.81 -37.56 -34.31
CA ASP A 303 -22.74 -36.95 -35.26
C ASP A 303 -22.12 -35.69 -35.88
N ALA A 304 -21.75 -35.79 -37.15
CA ALA A 304 -21.13 -34.70 -37.89
C ALA A 304 -22.07 -33.50 -38.11
N ALA A 305 -23.40 -33.67 -38.07
CA ALA A 305 -24.33 -32.55 -38.27
C ALA A 305 -24.42 -31.64 -37.04
N SER A 306 -24.30 -32.22 -35.84
CA SER A 306 -24.35 -31.50 -34.57
C SER A 306 -22.99 -31.28 -33.93
N GLY A 307 -21.93 -31.93 -34.40
CA GLY A 307 -20.60 -31.88 -33.78
C GLY A 307 -20.55 -32.58 -32.42
N THR A 308 -21.47 -33.50 -32.15
CA THR A 308 -21.64 -34.13 -30.84
C THR A 308 -21.15 -35.57 -30.84
N VAL A 309 -20.48 -35.99 -29.75
CA VAL A 309 -20.16 -37.40 -29.49
C VAL A 309 -21.07 -37.91 -28.37
N SER A 310 -21.87 -38.93 -28.69
CA SER A 310 -22.82 -39.55 -27.76
C SER A 310 -22.25 -40.84 -27.16
N PHE A 311 -22.48 -41.06 -25.87
CA PHE A 311 -22.00 -42.20 -25.09
C PHE A 311 -23.13 -42.81 -24.24
N ASP A 312 -23.18 -44.14 -24.14
CA ASP A 312 -24.14 -44.85 -23.28
C ASP A 312 -23.88 -44.63 -21.77
N ARG A 313 -22.66 -44.24 -21.41
CA ARG A 313 -22.18 -43.99 -20.04
C ARG A 313 -21.21 -42.81 -20.03
N LYS A 314 -21.01 -42.18 -18.87
CA LYS A 314 -20.08 -41.04 -18.72
C LYS A 314 -18.69 -41.43 -19.27
N PRO A 315 -18.14 -40.70 -20.26
CA PRO A 315 -16.83 -41.01 -20.83
C PRO A 315 -15.72 -40.65 -19.83
N SER A 316 -14.76 -41.58 -19.64
CA SER A 316 -13.58 -41.36 -18.79
C SER A 316 -12.38 -40.77 -19.54
N ALA A 317 -12.37 -40.89 -20.86
CA ALA A 317 -11.53 -40.21 -21.85
C ALA A 317 -11.91 -40.79 -23.21
N PHE A 318 -11.72 -40.04 -24.29
CA PHE A 318 -11.82 -40.55 -25.64
C PHE A 318 -10.94 -39.72 -26.57
N GLN A 319 -10.42 -40.35 -27.61
CA GLN A 319 -9.65 -39.70 -28.66
C GLN A 319 -10.53 -39.37 -29.87
N VAL A 320 -10.30 -38.19 -30.45
CA VAL A 320 -10.82 -37.72 -31.75
C VAL A 320 -9.64 -37.63 -32.71
N ILE A 321 -9.79 -38.19 -33.92
CA ILE A 321 -8.78 -38.08 -34.98
C ILE A 321 -9.23 -37.00 -35.96
N VAL A 322 -8.41 -35.96 -36.14
CA VAL A 322 -8.66 -34.84 -37.05
C VAL A 322 -7.68 -34.91 -38.22
N ALA A 323 -8.20 -34.86 -39.45
CA ALA A 323 -7.38 -34.92 -40.66
C ALA A 323 -6.45 -33.70 -40.73
N THR A 324 -5.17 -33.88 -41.08
CA THR A 324 -4.23 -32.77 -41.31
C THR A 324 -4.11 -32.35 -42.78
N GLY A 325 -4.84 -33.00 -43.69
CA GLY A 325 -4.68 -32.84 -45.13
C GLY A 325 -3.54 -33.69 -45.71
N ARG A 326 -2.87 -34.50 -44.88
CA ARG A 326 -1.81 -35.43 -45.29
C ARG A 326 -2.12 -36.86 -44.84
N GLU A 327 -2.20 -37.76 -45.81
CA GLU A 327 -2.41 -39.19 -45.56
C GLU A 327 -1.31 -39.75 -44.64
N GLY A 328 -1.72 -40.40 -43.54
CA GLY A 328 -0.82 -40.97 -42.55
C GLY A 328 -0.29 -39.99 -41.49
N LEU A 329 -0.68 -38.71 -41.54
CA LEU A 329 -0.28 -37.69 -40.55
C LEU A 329 -1.48 -37.08 -39.84
N ASP A 330 -2.50 -37.87 -39.53
CA ASP A 330 -3.70 -37.36 -38.84
C ASP A 330 -3.38 -36.96 -37.40
N MET A 331 -4.09 -35.95 -36.88
CA MET A 331 -3.84 -35.38 -35.56
C MET A 331 -4.77 -36.02 -34.51
N PRO A 332 -4.24 -36.82 -33.57
CA PRO A 332 -5.02 -37.31 -32.45
C PRO A 332 -5.19 -36.20 -31.40
N ILE A 333 -6.44 -35.93 -31.03
CA ILE A 333 -6.81 -35.07 -29.91
C ILE A 333 -7.45 -35.94 -28.84
N ASP A 334 -6.80 -36.08 -27.70
CA ASP A 334 -7.35 -36.77 -26.55
C ASP A 334 -8.25 -35.83 -25.77
N PHE A 335 -9.53 -36.16 -25.72
CA PHE A 335 -10.49 -35.53 -24.85
C PHE A 335 -10.48 -36.26 -23.51
N ALA A 336 -9.78 -35.66 -22.55
CA ALA A 336 -9.89 -36.04 -21.15
C ALA A 336 -11.16 -35.41 -20.56
N PRO A 337 -11.89 -36.09 -19.67
CA PRO A 337 -12.97 -35.46 -18.94
C PRO A 337 -12.38 -34.29 -18.14
N VAL A 338 -13.08 -33.15 -18.13
CA VAL A 338 -13.01 -32.24 -16.99
C VAL A 338 -13.57 -33.05 -15.83
N GLU A 339 -12.69 -33.76 -15.13
CA GLU A 339 -13.02 -34.21 -13.79
C GLU A 339 -13.38 -32.94 -13.01
N ASP A 340 -14.49 -32.95 -12.26
CA ASP A 340 -14.64 -31.99 -11.16
C ASP A 340 -13.35 -32.12 -10.32
N GLY A 341 -12.39 -31.21 -10.52
CA GLY A 341 -11.04 -31.32 -9.94
C GLY A 341 -9.88 -31.80 -10.82
N ALA A 342 -9.95 -31.78 -12.16
CA ALA A 342 -8.74 -31.94 -12.98
C ALA A 342 -7.77 -30.78 -12.70
N PHE A 343 -6.65 -31.05 -12.03
CA PHE A 343 -5.57 -30.09 -11.79
C PHE A 343 -5.27 -29.33 -13.07
N ALA A 344 -5.56 -28.03 -13.08
CA ALA A 344 -5.56 -27.16 -14.25
C ALA A 344 -4.23 -27.17 -15.02
N GLY A 345 -3.98 -28.20 -15.84
CA GLY A 345 -2.84 -28.32 -16.74
C GLY A 345 -1.45 -28.32 -16.09
N ARG A 346 -1.29 -28.56 -14.77
CA ARG A 346 0.03 -28.53 -14.11
C ARG A 346 0.63 -29.94 -13.94
N PRO A 347 1.91 -30.17 -14.32
CA PRO A 347 2.59 -31.43 -14.04
C PRO A 347 2.85 -31.59 -12.53
N ALA A 348 2.06 -32.43 -11.87
CA ALA A 348 2.17 -32.70 -10.43
C ALA A 348 3.06 -33.92 -10.13
N CYS A 349 3.84 -33.87 -9.05
CA CYS A 349 4.46 -35.04 -8.44
C CYS A 349 3.38 -35.88 -7.74
N VAL A 350 3.05 -37.04 -8.29
CA VAL A 350 2.03 -37.94 -7.74
C VAL A 350 2.60 -39.32 -7.40
N THR A 351 1.94 -40.05 -6.51
CA THR A 351 2.23 -41.46 -6.25
C THR A 351 1.86 -42.30 -7.48
N ALA A 352 2.29 -43.57 -7.49
CA ALA A 352 1.84 -44.52 -8.53
C ALA A 352 0.31 -44.75 -8.53
N GLY A 353 -0.39 -44.38 -7.44
CA GLY A 353 -1.85 -44.41 -7.31
C GLY A 353 -2.55 -43.13 -7.75
N GLY A 354 -1.81 -42.05 -8.07
CA GLY A 354 -2.35 -40.76 -8.47
C GLY A 354 -2.54 -39.75 -7.32
N ASP A 355 -2.15 -40.10 -6.09
CA ASP A 355 -2.25 -39.20 -4.94
C ASP A 355 -1.20 -38.08 -5.02
N LEU A 356 -1.57 -36.87 -4.63
CA LEU A 356 -0.71 -35.69 -4.70
C LEU A 356 0.36 -35.73 -3.60
N HIS A 357 1.63 -35.77 -3.97
CA HIS A 357 2.72 -35.82 -2.99
C HIS A 357 2.96 -34.44 -2.36
N ILE A 358 3.10 -34.37 -1.03
CA ILE A 358 3.49 -33.15 -0.33
C ILE A 358 5.03 -33.03 -0.40
N CYS A 359 5.52 -32.49 -1.51
CA CYS A 359 6.96 -32.39 -1.76
C CYS A 359 7.34 -31.02 -2.34
N GLU A 360 8.64 -30.75 -2.37
CA GLU A 360 9.20 -29.49 -2.86
C GLU A 360 8.84 -29.16 -4.31
N LYS A 361 8.53 -30.18 -5.12
CA LYS A 361 8.09 -29.97 -6.51
C LYS A 361 6.65 -29.44 -6.62
N ASN A 362 5.76 -29.84 -5.71
CA ASN A 362 4.36 -29.41 -5.75
C ASN A 362 4.09 -28.19 -4.88
N PHE A 363 4.84 -28.07 -3.78
CA PHE A 363 4.70 -27.03 -2.78
C PHE A 363 6.12 -26.60 -2.36
N PRO A 364 6.79 -25.67 -3.04
CA PRO A 364 8.20 -25.35 -2.81
C PRO A 364 8.51 -24.66 -1.47
N ASP A 365 7.52 -24.04 -0.84
CA ASP A 365 7.66 -23.40 0.46
C ASP A 365 7.65 -24.41 1.62
N GLU A 366 8.65 -24.34 2.50
CA GLU A 366 8.79 -25.26 3.64
C GLU A 366 7.71 -25.05 4.71
N ASN A 367 7.33 -23.80 4.98
CA ASN A 367 6.31 -23.48 5.98
C ASN A 367 4.94 -23.93 5.49
N PHE A 368 4.65 -23.73 4.20
CA PHE A 368 3.41 -24.21 3.60
C PHE A 368 3.34 -25.73 3.57
N ARG A 369 4.41 -26.43 3.16
CA ARG A 369 4.48 -27.91 3.27
C ARG A 369 4.29 -28.38 4.70
N SER A 370 4.95 -27.73 5.66
CA SER A 370 4.86 -28.11 7.08
C SER A 370 3.43 -27.96 7.61
N PHE A 371 2.72 -26.92 7.19
CA PHE A 371 1.30 -26.77 7.46
C PHE A 371 0.49 -27.93 6.86
N LEU A 372 0.72 -28.27 5.59
CA LEU A 372 0.03 -29.36 4.91
C LEU A 372 0.29 -30.71 5.61
N PHE A 373 1.52 -31.03 6.00
CA PHE A 373 1.86 -32.24 6.77
C PHE A 373 1.21 -32.30 8.15
N SER A 374 0.87 -31.16 8.74
CA SER A 374 0.18 -31.13 10.04
C SER A 374 -1.29 -31.52 9.96
N ARG A 375 -1.86 -31.57 8.75
CA ARG A 375 -3.26 -31.94 8.52
C ARG A 375 -3.46 -33.45 8.76
N PRO A 376 -4.50 -33.86 9.49
CA PRO A 376 -4.85 -35.27 9.68
C PRO A 376 -4.96 -36.06 8.37
N GLU A 377 -5.41 -35.39 7.31
CA GLU A 377 -5.59 -35.87 5.95
C GLU A 377 -4.26 -36.14 5.21
N ALA A 378 -3.11 -35.74 5.77
CA ALA A 378 -1.78 -35.90 5.16
C ALA A 378 -0.92 -36.97 5.86
N SER A 379 -1.53 -37.91 6.59
CA SER A 379 -0.82 -38.80 7.51
C SER A 379 0.21 -39.73 6.87
N ASP A 380 0.10 -39.96 5.55
CA ASP A 380 1.03 -40.73 4.74
C ASP A 380 1.94 -39.86 3.85
N GLY A 381 1.85 -38.53 4.00
CA GLY A 381 2.61 -37.53 3.26
C GLY A 381 2.09 -37.25 1.85
N CYS A 382 0.92 -37.76 1.49
CA CYS A 382 0.24 -37.46 0.24
C CYS A 382 -1.20 -36.97 0.53
N PHE A 383 -1.86 -36.42 -0.49
CA PHE A 383 -3.29 -36.18 -0.46
C PHE A 383 -3.97 -36.99 -1.56
N SER A 384 -4.92 -37.83 -1.17
CA SER A 384 -5.88 -38.43 -2.09
C SER A 384 -6.83 -37.36 -2.64
N ARG A 385 -7.54 -37.71 -3.72
CA ARG A 385 -8.55 -36.81 -4.31
C ARG A 385 -9.62 -36.42 -3.31
N GLU A 386 -10.17 -37.38 -2.57
CA GLU A 386 -11.22 -37.13 -1.58
C GLU A 386 -10.74 -36.19 -0.46
N GLU A 387 -9.47 -36.28 -0.07
CA GLU A 387 -8.87 -35.39 0.93
C GLU A 387 -8.73 -33.97 0.40
N MET A 388 -8.28 -33.79 -0.85
CA MET A 388 -8.21 -32.47 -1.49
C MET A 388 -9.59 -31.83 -1.68
N GLU A 389 -10.60 -32.63 -2.03
CA GLU A 389 -11.99 -32.18 -2.13
C GLU A 389 -12.58 -31.67 -0.81
N GLY A 390 -12.03 -32.18 0.31
CA GLY A 390 -12.38 -31.75 1.67
C GLY A 390 -11.85 -30.36 2.05
N PHE A 391 -10.89 -29.79 1.32
CA PHE A 391 -10.39 -28.44 1.58
C PHE A 391 -11.37 -27.38 1.05
N VAL A 392 -12.26 -26.96 1.94
CA VAL A 392 -13.20 -25.84 1.70
C VAL A 392 -12.61 -24.50 2.15
N GLU A 393 -11.86 -24.50 3.25
CA GLU A 393 -11.12 -23.32 3.71
C GLU A 393 -9.67 -23.66 4.06
N LEU A 394 -8.76 -22.75 3.71
CA LEU A 394 -7.35 -22.86 4.04
C LEU A 394 -6.91 -21.60 4.79
N ARG A 395 -6.49 -21.80 6.05
CA ARG A 395 -6.07 -20.74 6.98
C ARG A 395 -4.59 -20.93 7.30
N VAL A 396 -3.76 -20.08 6.73
CA VAL A 396 -2.29 -20.13 6.79
C VAL A 396 -1.68 -18.77 7.15
N ALA A 397 -2.42 -17.93 7.87
CA ALA A 397 -1.97 -16.62 8.28
C ALA A 397 -0.84 -16.68 9.34
N GLN A 398 0.06 -15.69 9.34
CA GLN A 398 1.15 -15.55 10.32
C GLN A 398 2.14 -16.73 10.37
N MET A 399 2.32 -17.45 9.25
CA MET A 399 3.16 -18.66 9.20
C MET A 399 4.53 -18.43 8.59
N GLY A 400 4.82 -17.21 8.11
CA GLY A 400 6.08 -16.88 7.42
C GLY A 400 6.22 -17.57 6.06
N ILE A 401 5.09 -17.84 5.39
CA ILE A 401 5.06 -18.46 4.05
C ILE A 401 5.50 -17.43 3.01
N GLN A 402 6.40 -17.83 2.12
CA GLN A 402 6.93 -17.01 1.02
C GLN A 402 6.28 -17.34 -0.32
N SER A 403 5.80 -18.58 -0.49
CA SER A 403 5.05 -18.99 -1.68
C SER A 403 3.90 -19.94 -1.35
N LEU A 404 2.75 -19.70 -1.97
CA LEU A 404 1.60 -20.62 -1.98
C LEU A 404 1.51 -21.41 -3.29
N GLU A 405 2.62 -21.56 -4.02
CA GLU A 405 2.64 -22.44 -5.18
C GLU A 405 2.13 -23.85 -4.80
N GLY A 406 1.24 -24.37 -5.64
CA GLY A 406 0.47 -25.58 -5.38
C GLY A 406 -0.93 -25.34 -4.78
N ILE A 407 -1.29 -24.11 -4.39
CA ILE A 407 -2.64 -23.81 -3.86
C ILE A 407 -3.77 -24.13 -4.86
N GLY A 408 -3.49 -24.06 -6.15
CA GLY A 408 -4.42 -24.44 -7.22
C GLY A 408 -4.82 -25.92 -7.23
N TYR A 409 -4.14 -26.78 -6.45
CA TYR A 409 -4.55 -28.17 -6.25
C TYR A 409 -5.80 -28.30 -5.36
N PHE A 410 -6.08 -27.31 -4.52
CA PHE A 410 -7.26 -27.26 -3.65
C PHE A 410 -8.42 -26.53 -4.36
N TYR A 411 -8.92 -27.12 -5.44
CA TYR A 411 -9.86 -26.48 -6.37
C TYR A 411 -11.24 -26.13 -5.77
N ASN A 412 -11.60 -26.77 -4.64
CA ASN A 412 -12.89 -26.58 -3.98
C ASN A 412 -12.85 -25.50 -2.88
N LEU A 413 -11.73 -24.78 -2.75
CA LEU A 413 -11.58 -23.70 -1.77
C LEU A 413 -12.61 -22.59 -2.03
N THR A 414 -13.37 -22.28 -1.00
CA THR A 414 -14.25 -21.10 -0.93
C THR A 414 -13.64 -20.01 -0.07
N GLY A 415 -12.69 -20.34 0.81
CA GLY A 415 -12.00 -19.37 1.66
C GLY A 415 -10.48 -19.60 1.71
N LEU A 416 -9.70 -18.58 1.36
CA LEU A 416 -8.25 -18.56 1.51
C LEU A 416 -7.85 -17.40 2.43
N TYR A 417 -7.23 -17.73 3.57
CA TYR A 417 -6.78 -16.77 4.58
C TYR A 417 -5.27 -16.92 4.75
N CYS A 418 -4.51 -16.12 4.01
CA CYS A 418 -3.05 -16.13 3.95
C CYS A 418 -2.42 -14.81 4.39
N SER A 419 -3.13 -14.04 5.21
CA SER A 419 -2.69 -12.76 5.74
C SER A 419 -1.40 -12.85 6.58
N GLU A 420 -0.66 -11.75 6.70
CA GLU A 420 0.54 -11.62 7.54
C GLU A 420 1.61 -12.68 7.20
N ASN A 421 1.95 -12.79 5.92
CA ASN A 421 2.99 -13.67 5.40
C ASN A 421 4.04 -12.87 4.61
N GLN A 422 4.84 -13.55 3.79
CA GLN A 422 5.91 -12.95 2.99
C GLN A 422 5.69 -13.24 1.49
N LEU A 423 4.42 -13.34 1.06
CA LEU A 423 4.07 -13.66 -0.32
C LEU A 423 4.44 -12.48 -1.23
N ALA A 424 5.33 -12.71 -2.19
CA ALA A 424 5.62 -11.77 -3.27
C ALA A 424 4.68 -11.96 -4.47
N GLU A 425 4.14 -13.17 -4.62
CA GLU A 425 3.18 -13.54 -5.66
C GLU A 425 2.08 -14.42 -5.06
N LEU A 426 0.90 -14.37 -5.68
CA LEU A 426 -0.23 -15.22 -5.33
C LEU A 426 -1.03 -15.55 -6.59
N ASP A 427 -0.99 -16.81 -6.99
CA ASP A 427 -1.77 -17.33 -8.11
C ASP A 427 -2.99 -18.11 -7.61
N ILE A 428 -4.17 -17.55 -7.85
CA ILE A 428 -5.47 -18.13 -7.49
C ILE A 428 -6.25 -18.67 -8.69
N SER A 429 -5.63 -18.75 -9.88
CA SER A 429 -6.30 -19.21 -11.11
C SER A 429 -6.85 -20.65 -11.01
N GLY A 430 -6.28 -21.47 -10.11
CA GLY A 430 -6.74 -22.82 -9.82
C GLY A 430 -7.87 -22.91 -8.77
N ASN A 431 -8.36 -21.78 -8.24
CA ASN A 431 -9.35 -21.75 -7.16
C ASN A 431 -10.64 -21.00 -7.55
N PRO A 432 -11.37 -21.45 -8.59
CA PRO A 432 -12.48 -20.71 -9.19
C PRO A 432 -13.73 -20.58 -8.31
N ARG A 433 -13.76 -21.29 -7.18
CA ARG A 433 -14.86 -21.26 -6.20
C ARG A 433 -14.60 -20.32 -5.03
N LEU A 434 -13.49 -19.58 -5.03
CA LEU A 434 -13.17 -18.64 -3.97
C LEU A 434 -14.27 -17.58 -3.82
N GLN A 435 -14.71 -17.42 -2.58
CA GLN A 435 -15.68 -16.42 -2.13
C GLN A 435 -15.03 -15.43 -1.17
N ASN A 436 -14.09 -15.89 -0.35
CA ASN A 436 -13.38 -15.08 0.62
C ASN A 436 -11.88 -15.21 0.39
N LEU A 437 -11.21 -14.10 0.09
CA LEU A 437 -9.77 -14.04 -0.05
C LEU A 437 -9.22 -12.97 0.92
N HIS A 438 -8.43 -13.40 1.89
CA HIS A 438 -7.66 -12.53 2.78
C HIS A 438 -6.17 -12.77 2.53
N CYS A 439 -5.53 -11.84 1.84
CA CYS A 439 -4.11 -11.84 1.51
C CYS A 439 -3.42 -10.55 1.97
N ASP A 440 -4.00 -9.85 2.93
CA ASP A 440 -3.47 -8.62 3.51
C ASP A 440 -2.15 -8.83 4.26
N VAL A 441 -1.35 -7.77 4.39
CA VAL A 441 -0.04 -7.78 5.06
C VAL A 441 0.89 -8.82 4.41
N ASN A 442 1.18 -8.63 3.14
CA ASN A 442 2.12 -9.42 2.34
C ASN A 442 3.03 -8.47 1.51
N GLN A 443 3.70 -8.99 0.48
CA GLN A 443 4.58 -8.23 -0.43
C GLN A 443 4.05 -8.24 -1.86
N LEU A 444 2.74 -8.44 -2.05
CA LEU A 444 2.13 -8.58 -3.37
C LEU A 444 2.14 -7.24 -4.10
N SER A 445 2.66 -7.21 -5.33
CA SER A 445 2.57 -6.05 -6.23
C SER A 445 1.53 -6.25 -7.33
N HIS A 446 1.11 -7.49 -7.58
CA HIS A 446 0.11 -7.87 -8.58
C HIS A 446 -0.74 -9.04 -8.08
N LEU A 447 -2.02 -9.04 -8.43
CA LEU A 447 -2.96 -10.11 -8.13
C LEU A 447 -4.00 -10.20 -9.25
N ASP A 448 -4.01 -11.31 -9.97
CA ASP A 448 -5.04 -11.60 -10.97
C ASP A 448 -6.28 -12.17 -10.30
N LEU A 449 -7.38 -11.43 -10.37
CA LEU A 449 -8.68 -11.80 -9.78
C LEU A 449 -9.65 -12.42 -10.79
N GLN A 450 -9.29 -12.49 -12.07
CA GLN A 450 -10.15 -13.02 -13.13
C GLN A 450 -10.44 -14.53 -12.96
N GLY A 451 -9.52 -15.24 -12.30
CA GLY A 451 -9.67 -16.65 -11.92
C GLY A 451 -10.65 -16.90 -10.77
N ALA A 452 -11.15 -15.86 -10.08
CA ALA A 452 -12.01 -15.98 -8.90
C ALA A 452 -13.33 -15.17 -9.04
N PRO A 453 -14.20 -15.51 -10.02
CA PRO A 453 -15.39 -14.71 -10.32
C PRO A 453 -16.49 -14.75 -9.24
N MET A 454 -16.37 -15.63 -8.25
CA MET A 454 -17.33 -15.81 -7.16
C MET A 454 -16.96 -15.04 -5.87
N LEU A 455 -15.96 -14.16 -5.91
CA LEU A 455 -15.53 -13.40 -4.73
C LEU A 455 -16.66 -12.51 -4.19
N ASN A 456 -16.90 -12.65 -2.89
CA ASN A 456 -17.79 -11.83 -2.08
C ASN A 456 -17.00 -10.90 -1.16
N THR A 457 -15.86 -11.38 -0.65
CA THR A 457 -14.96 -10.64 0.23
C THR A 457 -13.53 -10.73 -0.28
N LEU A 458 -12.89 -9.56 -0.44
CA LEU A 458 -11.48 -9.43 -0.76
C LEU A 458 -10.83 -8.48 0.24
N ASP A 459 -9.89 -9.00 1.01
CA ASP A 459 -8.97 -8.21 1.83
C ASP A 459 -7.54 -8.36 1.29
N CYS A 460 -7.04 -7.29 0.69
CA CYS A 460 -5.72 -7.24 0.08
C CYS A 460 -4.90 -6.04 0.59
N GLY A 461 -5.31 -5.42 1.70
CA GLY A 461 -4.62 -4.26 2.28
C GLY A 461 -3.18 -4.55 2.70
N ASN A 462 -2.39 -3.52 2.97
CA ASN A 462 -0.99 -3.62 3.39
C ASN A 462 -0.14 -4.47 2.42
N ASN A 463 -0.24 -4.15 1.14
CA ASN A 463 0.52 -4.75 0.04
C ASN A 463 1.10 -3.64 -0.85
N LEU A 464 1.80 -4.01 -1.93
CA LEU A 464 2.50 -3.10 -2.84
C LEU A 464 1.73 -2.81 -4.14
N PHE A 465 0.41 -3.02 -4.16
CA PHE A 465 -0.43 -2.78 -5.34
C PHE A 465 -0.41 -1.30 -5.75
N THR A 466 -0.16 -1.03 -7.02
CA THR A 466 -0.32 0.29 -7.65
C THR A 466 -1.61 0.39 -8.46
N SER A 467 -2.11 -0.74 -8.95
CA SER A 467 -3.43 -0.92 -9.56
C SER A 467 -4.01 -2.28 -9.18
N LEU A 468 -5.33 -2.42 -9.32
CA LEU A 468 -6.04 -3.68 -9.11
C LEU A 468 -7.30 -3.71 -9.99
N ASP A 469 -7.43 -4.74 -10.82
CA ASP A 469 -8.60 -4.93 -11.70
C ASP A 469 -9.68 -5.76 -10.99
N LEU A 470 -10.82 -5.13 -10.72
CA LEU A 470 -11.99 -5.73 -10.07
C LEU A 470 -13.11 -6.10 -11.05
N SER A 471 -12.89 -5.92 -12.37
CA SER A 471 -13.92 -6.09 -13.39
C SER A 471 -14.46 -7.52 -13.50
N GLY A 472 -13.66 -8.52 -13.10
CA GLY A 472 -14.03 -9.93 -13.07
C GLY A 472 -14.86 -10.36 -11.87
N ASN A 473 -15.13 -9.47 -10.90
CA ASN A 473 -15.71 -9.84 -9.59
C ASN A 473 -17.05 -9.11 -9.30
N PRO A 474 -18.10 -9.32 -10.11
CA PRO A 474 -19.35 -8.57 -10.01
C PRO A 474 -20.17 -8.87 -8.74
N THR A 475 -19.85 -9.96 -8.02
CA THR A 475 -20.49 -10.36 -6.76
C THR A 475 -19.84 -9.74 -5.52
N LEU A 476 -18.75 -8.98 -5.67
CA LEU A 476 -17.99 -8.46 -4.54
C LEU A 476 -18.85 -7.53 -3.67
N GLN A 477 -18.92 -7.84 -2.37
CA GLN A 477 -19.70 -7.11 -1.36
C GLN A 477 -18.80 -6.34 -0.40
N VAL A 478 -17.65 -6.93 -0.05
CA VAL A 478 -16.71 -6.36 0.91
C VAL A 478 -15.34 -6.27 0.28
N PHE A 479 -14.76 -5.07 0.27
CA PHE A 479 -13.45 -4.82 -0.30
C PHE A 479 -12.58 -3.99 0.64
N TYR A 480 -11.43 -4.55 1.03
CA TYR A 480 -10.43 -3.89 1.87
C TYR A 480 -9.10 -3.82 1.12
N CYS A 481 -8.62 -2.60 0.87
CA CYS A 481 -7.36 -2.32 0.18
C CYS A 481 -6.58 -1.17 0.84
N SER A 482 -6.79 -0.99 2.14
CA SER A 482 -6.09 0.03 2.93
C SER A 482 -4.57 -0.16 2.94
N ASN A 483 -3.81 0.94 3.00
CA ASN A 483 -2.35 0.96 3.04
C ASN A 483 -1.71 0.23 1.84
N SER A 484 -2.18 0.54 0.64
CA SER A 484 -1.55 0.15 -0.62
C SER A 484 -1.00 1.38 -1.35
N GLN A 485 -0.44 1.18 -2.54
CA GLN A 485 0.10 2.25 -3.39
C GLN A 485 -0.84 2.58 -4.56
N LEU A 486 -2.15 2.33 -4.38
CA LEU A 486 -3.13 2.42 -5.47
C LEU A 486 -3.23 3.85 -5.99
N THR A 487 -3.13 4.01 -7.30
CA THR A 487 -3.28 5.30 -7.98
C THR A 487 -4.72 5.55 -8.43
N GLU A 488 -5.47 4.47 -8.64
CA GLU A 488 -6.87 4.48 -9.08
C GLU A 488 -7.64 3.30 -8.50
N LEU A 489 -8.95 3.47 -8.41
CA LEU A 489 -9.92 2.46 -8.01
C LEU A 489 -11.16 2.61 -8.89
N ASP A 490 -11.50 1.54 -9.61
CA ASP A 490 -12.72 1.47 -10.42
C ASP A 490 -13.69 0.45 -9.83
N PHE A 491 -14.84 0.95 -9.36
CA PHE A 491 -15.92 0.14 -8.79
C PHE A 491 -17.13 0.01 -9.71
N SER A 492 -17.05 0.49 -10.95
CA SER A 492 -18.17 0.54 -11.90
C SER A 492 -18.74 -0.84 -12.26
N HIS A 493 -17.95 -1.90 -12.07
CA HIS A 493 -18.34 -3.29 -12.34
C HIS A 493 -18.77 -4.06 -11.08
N ASN A 494 -18.80 -3.43 -9.91
CA ASN A 494 -19.07 -4.07 -8.61
C ASN A 494 -20.31 -3.46 -7.92
N PRO A 495 -21.52 -3.56 -8.53
CA PRO A 495 -22.73 -2.91 -8.01
C PRO A 495 -23.23 -3.48 -6.68
N ALA A 496 -22.71 -4.65 -6.27
CA ALA A 496 -23.05 -5.33 -5.02
C ALA A 496 -22.22 -4.87 -3.82
N LEU A 497 -21.25 -3.95 -4.00
CA LEU A 497 -20.41 -3.47 -2.89
C LEU A 497 -21.26 -2.83 -1.78
N GLU A 498 -21.13 -3.37 -0.58
CA GLU A 498 -21.75 -2.91 0.66
C GLU A 498 -20.74 -2.22 1.57
N THR A 499 -19.47 -2.68 1.55
CA THR A 499 -18.39 -2.13 2.38
C THR A 499 -17.11 -1.94 1.56
N VAL A 500 -16.53 -0.75 1.63
CA VAL A 500 -15.25 -0.42 1.00
C VAL A 500 -14.35 0.30 2.00
N TYR A 501 -13.21 -0.29 2.34
CA TYR A 501 -12.13 0.39 3.09
C TYR A 501 -10.87 0.50 2.23
N CYS A 502 -10.52 1.72 1.85
CA CYS A 502 -9.41 2.05 0.96
C CYS A 502 -8.52 3.15 1.54
N THR A 503 -8.30 3.11 2.86
CA THR A 503 -7.58 4.16 3.59
C THR A 503 -6.10 4.21 3.24
N ASN A 504 -5.46 5.37 3.36
CA ASN A 504 -4.01 5.55 3.24
C ASN A 504 -3.40 5.05 1.90
N ASN A 505 -4.14 5.18 0.80
CA ASN A 505 -3.59 5.09 -0.55
C ASN A 505 -3.11 6.47 -0.98
N TYR A 506 -1.91 6.86 -0.53
CA TYR A 506 -1.36 8.22 -0.66
C TYR A 506 -1.15 8.70 -2.10
N SER A 507 -1.32 7.84 -3.10
CA SER A 507 -1.24 8.15 -4.53
C SER A 507 -2.61 8.26 -5.20
N LEU A 508 -3.71 7.95 -4.49
CA LEU A 508 -5.07 8.03 -5.01
C LEU A 508 -5.49 9.51 -5.12
N THR A 509 -5.88 9.92 -6.31
CA THR A 509 -6.26 11.31 -6.61
C THR A 509 -7.76 11.52 -6.77
N LYS A 510 -8.50 10.44 -7.04
CA LYS A 510 -9.94 10.44 -7.22
C LYS A 510 -10.54 9.14 -6.70
N LEU A 511 -11.75 9.22 -6.16
CA LEU A 511 -12.56 8.08 -5.78
C LEU A 511 -13.98 8.27 -6.34
N ASP A 512 -14.47 7.29 -7.10
CA ASP A 512 -15.83 7.30 -7.65
C ASP A 512 -16.62 6.12 -7.09
N VAL A 513 -17.65 6.42 -6.32
CA VAL A 513 -18.56 5.43 -5.70
C VAL A 513 -20.00 5.55 -6.23
N SER A 514 -20.21 6.35 -7.28
CA SER A 514 -21.54 6.69 -7.80
C SER A 514 -22.31 5.50 -8.39
N HIS A 515 -21.61 4.39 -8.68
CA HIS A 515 -22.16 3.17 -9.27
C HIS A 515 -22.47 2.08 -8.23
N ASN A 516 -22.33 2.37 -6.93
CA ASN A 516 -22.43 1.39 -5.85
C ASN A 516 -23.63 1.71 -4.92
N PRO A 517 -24.89 1.50 -5.36
CA PRO A 517 -26.07 1.90 -4.61
C PRO A 517 -26.32 1.10 -3.31
N ALA A 518 -25.68 -0.07 -3.18
CA ALA A 518 -25.73 -0.91 -1.99
C ALA A 518 -24.71 -0.49 -0.91
N LEU A 519 -23.82 0.47 -1.20
CA LEU A 519 -22.74 0.86 -0.31
C LEU A 519 -23.29 1.43 1.00
N ALA A 520 -23.06 0.71 2.10
CA ALA A 520 -23.52 1.03 3.44
C ALA A 520 -22.39 1.59 4.33
N SER A 521 -21.14 1.19 4.08
CA SER A 521 -19.98 1.64 4.84
C SER A 521 -18.81 1.97 3.92
N LEU A 522 -18.32 3.22 4.00
CA LEU A 522 -17.18 3.70 3.24
C LEU A 522 -16.13 4.31 4.17
N ASP A 523 -14.92 3.75 4.17
CA ASP A 523 -13.74 4.38 4.75
C ASP A 523 -12.70 4.65 3.66
N CYS A 524 -12.60 5.90 3.27
CA CYS A 524 -11.64 6.41 2.31
C CYS A 524 -10.72 7.46 2.94
N GLY A 525 -10.47 7.36 4.25
CA GLY A 525 -9.62 8.31 4.95
C GLY A 525 -8.13 8.23 4.57
N GLY A 526 -7.39 9.31 4.72
CA GLY A 526 -5.95 9.35 4.50
C GLY A 526 -5.50 9.30 3.03
N ASN A 527 -6.41 9.51 2.06
CA ASN A 527 -6.08 9.61 0.64
C ASN A 527 -5.80 11.07 0.27
N TYR A 528 -4.66 11.59 0.74
CA TYR A 528 -4.31 13.02 0.78
C TYR A 528 -4.64 13.86 -0.47
N TRP A 529 -4.61 13.27 -1.68
CA TRP A 529 -4.87 13.98 -2.94
C TRP A 529 -6.31 13.92 -3.44
N VAL A 530 -7.20 13.16 -2.81
CA VAL A 530 -8.62 13.16 -3.14
C VAL A 530 -9.23 14.49 -2.72
N SER A 531 -9.65 15.28 -3.70
CA SER A 531 -10.17 16.64 -3.50
C SER A 531 -11.69 16.78 -3.67
N GLU A 532 -12.32 15.75 -4.23
CA GLU A 532 -13.77 15.67 -4.45
C GLU A 532 -14.26 14.26 -4.11
N LEU A 533 -15.43 14.19 -3.49
CA LEU A 533 -16.14 12.95 -3.18
C LEU A 533 -17.64 13.18 -3.34
N ASP A 534 -18.25 12.43 -4.26
CA ASP A 534 -19.70 12.44 -4.47
C ASP A 534 -20.31 11.14 -3.95
N VAL A 535 -21.11 11.25 -2.88
CA VAL A 535 -21.82 10.13 -2.24
C VAL A 535 -23.33 10.16 -2.52
N SER A 536 -23.80 11.01 -3.43
CA SER A 536 -25.23 11.15 -3.74
C SER A 536 -25.84 9.89 -4.39
N GLY A 537 -25.00 9.02 -4.97
CA GLY A 537 -25.38 7.72 -5.51
C GLY A 537 -25.52 6.59 -4.48
N ASN A 538 -25.25 6.85 -3.19
CA ASN A 538 -25.16 5.83 -2.14
C ASN A 538 -26.25 6.01 -1.06
N PRO A 539 -27.55 5.81 -1.39
CA PRO A 539 -28.64 6.08 -0.46
C PRO A 539 -28.67 5.16 0.78
N ALA A 540 -27.99 4.02 0.73
CA ALA A 540 -27.87 3.06 1.82
C ALA A 540 -26.73 3.38 2.80
N LEU A 541 -25.95 4.45 2.56
CA LEU A 541 -24.76 4.78 3.34
C LEU A 541 -25.12 5.14 4.80
N ARG A 542 -24.50 4.43 5.74
CA ARG A 542 -24.66 4.56 7.21
C ARG A 542 -23.40 5.07 7.89
N ASP A 543 -22.25 4.61 7.41
CA ASP A 543 -20.95 4.97 7.96
C ASP A 543 -20.07 5.57 6.85
N LEU A 544 -19.65 6.82 7.05
CA LEU A 544 -18.72 7.51 6.15
C LEU A 544 -17.52 8.05 6.93
N ASN A 545 -16.34 7.52 6.65
CA ASN A 545 -15.08 8.12 7.04
C ASN A 545 -14.33 8.59 5.78
N CYS A 546 -14.23 9.90 5.62
CA CYS A 546 -13.45 10.57 4.59
C CYS A 546 -12.45 11.56 5.18
N GLY A 547 -12.02 11.35 6.43
CA GLY A 547 -11.05 12.21 7.09
C GLY A 547 -9.63 12.10 6.49
N GLY A 548 -8.83 13.16 6.55
CA GLY A 548 -7.44 13.12 6.04
C GLY A 548 -7.33 13.12 4.52
N ASN A 549 -8.27 13.77 3.84
CA ASN A 549 -8.26 14.01 2.39
C ASN A 549 -8.04 15.51 2.10
N SER A 550 -8.21 15.94 0.85
CA SER A 550 -8.14 17.36 0.45
C SER A 550 -9.50 17.91 0.02
N LEU A 551 -10.59 17.42 0.60
CA LEU A 551 -11.95 17.83 0.24
C LEU A 551 -12.19 19.30 0.59
N THR A 552 -12.77 20.06 -0.35
CA THR A 552 -13.11 21.49 -0.14
C THR A 552 -14.58 21.72 0.17
N ALA A 553 -15.44 20.77 -0.18
CA ALA A 553 -16.85 20.73 0.14
C ALA A 553 -17.30 19.27 0.26
N LEU A 554 -18.33 19.03 1.07
CA LEU A 554 -18.97 17.73 1.21
C LEU A 554 -20.49 17.91 1.33
N ASP A 555 -21.24 17.15 0.53
CA ASP A 555 -22.70 17.13 0.52
C ASP A 555 -23.18 15.71 0.80
N VAL A 556 -23.70 15.50 2.01
CA VAL A 556 -24.24 14.19 2.45
C VAL A 556 -25.77 14.19 2.52
N SER A 557 -26.43 15.22 1.97
CA SER A 557 -27.91 15.33 2.01
C SER A 557 -28.63 14.21 1.25
N GLY A 558 -27.92 13.49 0.37
CA GLY A 558 -28.44 12.31 -0.34
C GLY A 558 -28.43 11.01 0.49
N ASN A 559 -27.93 11.01 1.72
CA ASN A 559 -27.68 9.81 2.54
C ASN A 559 -28.56 9.80 3.81
N PRO A 560 -29.88 9.56 3.70
CA PRO A 560 -30.82 9.70 4.82
C PRO A 560 -30.61 8.65 5.93
N GLU A 561 -29.95 7.54 5.64
CA GLU A 561 -29.58 6.49 6.62
C GLU A 561 -28.23 6.75 7.29
N LEU A 562 -27.55 7.87 7.03
CA LEU A 562 -26.22 8.14 7.59
C LEU A 562 -26.29 8.29 9.12
N GLU A 563 -25.59 7.41 9.84
CA GLU A 563 -25.54 7.32 11.31
C GLU A 563 -24.22 7.91 11.85
N SER A 564 -23.13 7.76 11.11
CA SER A 564 -21.78 8.22 11.49
C SER A 564 -21.07 8.93 10.33
N LEU A 565 -20.55 10.12 10.59
CA LEU A 565 -19.75 10.91 9.64
C LEU A 565 -18.45 11.40 10.28
N SER A 566 -17.33 10.98 9.72
CA SER A 566 -15.98 11.48 10.02
C SER A 566 -15.39 12.14 8.77
N CYS A 567 -15.19 13.45 8.79
CA CYS A 567 -14.64 14.24 7.69
C CYS A 567 -13.55 15.22 8.15
N GLN A 568 -12.94 14.95 9.31
CA GLN A 568 -11.86 15.75 9.89
C GLN A 568 -10.58 15.75 9.04
N TYR A 569 -9.68 16.70 9.28
CA TYR A 569 -8.44 16.84 8.50
C TYR A 569 -8.68 16.96 6.98
N ASN A 570 -9.57 17.86 6.59
CA ASN A 570 -9.84 18.23 5.21
C ASN A 570 -9.71 19.75 5.03
N GLN A 571 -10.16 20.29 3.89
CA GLN A 571 -10.17 21.72 3.58
C GLN A 571 -11.61 22.24 3.43
N LEU A 572 -12.57 21.62 4.14
CA LEU A 572 -14.00 21.90 3.96
C LEU A 572 -14.31 23.34 4.33
N THR A 573 -14.87 24.07 3.36
CA THR A 573 -15.45 25.41 3.57
C THR A 573 -16.97 25.36 3.71
N SER A 574 -17.57 24.23 3.33
CA SER A 574 -19.00 23.95 3.36
C SER A 574 -19.23 22.47 3.66
N LEU A 575 -20.10 22.19 4.63
CA LEU A 575 -20.65 20.87 4.93
C LEU A 575 -22.18 20.99 4.93
N LYS A 576 -22.85 20.26 4.05
CA LYS A 576 -24.33 20.25 4.00
C LYS A 576 -24.87 19.00 4.67
N LEU A 577 -25.79 19.20 5.60
CA LEU A 577 -26.40 18.15 6.42
C LEU A 577 -27.92 18.16 6.25
N ASP A 578 -28.49 16.99 5.98
CA ASP A 578 -29.94 16.71 6.02
C ASP A 578 -30.13 15.22 6.39
N ASN A 579 -29.51 14.83 7.50
CA ASN A 579 -29.29 13.44 7.89
C ASN A 579 -29.96 13.17 9.24
N PRO A 580 -31.26 12.81 9.26
CA PRO A 580 -32.02 12.70 10.49
C PRO A 580 -31.59 11.54 11.41
N ALA A 581 -30.87 10.55 10.86
CA ALA A 581 -30.34 9.40 11.60
C ALA A 581 -28.93 9.64 12.19
N LEU A 582 -28.28 10.77 11.87
CA LEU A 582 -26.89 11.01 12.24
C LEU A 582 -26.74 11.17 13.76
N THR A 583 -25.94 10.30 14.38
CA THR A 583 -25.66 10.30 15.83
C THR A 583 -24.24 10.76 16.14
N TYR A 584 -23.29 10.57 15.21
CA TYR A 584 -21.89 10.97 15.34
C TYR A 584 -21.46 11.85 14.16
N LEU A 585 -20.91 13.03 14.46
CA LEU A 585 -20.27 13.91 13.49
C LEU A 585 -18.91 14.37 14.01
N ASP A 586 -17.85 14.06 13.27
CA ASP A 586 -16.53 14.65 13.41
C ASP A 586 -16.16 15.42 12.15
N CYS A 587 -16.23 16.74 12.22
CA CYS A 587 -15.79 17.66 11.18
C CYS A 587 -14.65 18.57 11.67
N GLY A 588 -13.88 18.12 12.67
CA GLY A 588 -12.75 18.85 13.22
C GLY A 588 -11.66 19.16 12.18
N THR A 589 -10.76 20.09 12.48
CA THR A 589 -9.61 20.43 11.60
C THR A 589 -9.99 20.62 10.12
N ASN A 590 -10.78 21.65 9.86
CA ASN A 590 -11.28 22.03 8.54
C ASN A 590 -11.26 23.58 8.39
N GLN A 591 -11.98 24.14 7.43
CA GLN A 591 -12.02 25.59 7.17
C GLN A 591 -13.47 26.14 7.20
N LEU A 592 -14.34 25.54 8.02
CA LEU A 592 -15.74 25.94 8.12
C LEU A 592 -15.84 27.32 8.80
N ALA A 593 -16.48 28.28 8.12
CA ALA A 593 -16.75 29.60 8.70
C ALA A 593 -17.91 29.57 9.72
N GLY A 594 -18.78 28.57 9.61
CA GLY A 594 -19.83 28.27 10.55
C GLY A 594 -20.50 26.93 10.23
N LEU A 595 -21.25 26.42 11.19
CA LEU A 595 -21.88 25.10 11.10
C LEU A 595 -23.32 25.14 11.64
N ASP A 596 -24.25 24.59 10.86
CA ASP A 596 -25.65 24.37 11.26
C ASP A 596 -25.96 22.87 11.20
N VAL A 597 -26.16 22.26 12.37
CA VAL A 597 -26.47 20.83 12.52
C VAL A 597 -27.96 20.57 12.74
N SER A 598 -28.83 21.54 12.45
CA SER A 598 -30.28 21.36 12.63
C SER A 598 -30.91 20.27 11.75
N GLY A 599 -30.25 19.87 10.66
CA GLY A 599 -30.61 18.72 9.83
C GLY A 599 -30.30 17.35 10.48
N ALA A 600 -29.62 17.31 11.63
CA ALA A 600 -29.23 16.11 12.36
C ALA A 600 -29.80 16.09 13.81
N PRO A 601 -31.13 16.04 14.00
CA PRO A 601 -31.75 16.12 15.33
C PRO A 601 -31.41 14.96 16.26
N ALA A 602 -30.96 13.81 15.75
CA ALA A 602 -30.52 12.65 16.52
C ALA A 602 -29.05 12.72 17.00
N LEU A 603 -28.34 13.81 16.69
CA LEU A 603 -26.91 13.94 16.97
C LEU A 603 -26.60 13.85 18.46
N GLU A 604 -25.77 12.88 18.84
CA GLU A 604 -25.32 12.62 20.22
C GLU A 604 -23.90 13.13 20.46
N THR A 605 -23.03 13.03 19.46
CA THR A 605 -21.64 13.51 19.53
C THR A 605 -21.33 14.43 18.36
N LEU A 606 -20.86 15.64 18.68
CA LEU A 606 -20.36 16.61 17.71
C LEU A 606 -18.93 17.01 18.07
N ARG A 607 -17.99 16.73 17.15
CA ARG A 607 -16.63 17.28 17.15
C ARG A 607 -16.46 18.21 15.96
N CYS A 608 -16.19 19.47 16.24
CA CYS A 608 -16.08 20.54 15.24
C CYS A 608 -14.96 21.53 15.61
N ASP A 609 -13.96 21.03 16.32
CA ASP A 609 -12.75 21.74 16.72
C ASP A 609 -11.92 22.23 15.53
N PHE A 610 -11.04 23.20 15.75
CA PHE A 610 -10.05 23.67 14.74
C PHE A 610 -10.61 24.04 13.35
N ASN A 611 -11.74 24.76 13.28
CA ASN A 611 -12.32 25.20 11.99
C ASN A 611 -12.19 26.71 11.71
N GLY A 612 -12.01 27.52 12.76
CA GLY A 612 -12.13 28.98 12.65
C GLY A 612 -13.56 29.46 12.48
N MET A 613 -14.51 28.69 13.00
CA MET A 613 -15.92 29.06 12.95
C MET A 613 -16.19 30.33 13.76
N THR A 614 -17.04 31.18 13.20
CA THR A 614 -17.59 32.37 13.87
C THR A 614 -19.04 32.17 14.30
N SER A 615 -19.67 31.06 13.89
CA SER A 615 -21.02 30.69 14.29
C SER A 615 -21.19 29.17 14.33
N LEU A 616 -21.94 28.69 15.32
CA LEU A 616 -22.30 27.30 15.49
C LEU A 616 -23.75 27.24 15.99
N ASN A 617 -24.61 26.48 15.31
CA ASN A 617 -26.01 26.29 15.69
C ASN A 617 -26.27 24.83 16.11
N VAL A 618 -26.37 24.59 17.42
CA VAL A 618 -26.68 23.29 18.05
C VAL A 618 -28.05 23.26 18.75
N LYS A 619 -28.84 24.34 18.61
CA LYS A 619 -30.05 24.55 19.41
C LYS A 619 -31.14 23.50 19.20
N ASN A 620 -31.16 22.88 18.02
CA ASN A 620 -32.17 21.90 17.63
C ASN A 620 -31.67 20.45 17.76
N ASN A 621 -30.65 20.20 18.58
CA ASN A 621 -30.04 18.89 18.79
C ASN A 621 -30.24 18.43 20.25
N PRO A 622 -31.47 18.10 20.66
CA PRO A 622 -31.80 17.81 22.05
C PRO A 622 -31.22 16.51 22.58
N ALA A 623 -30.68 15.65 21.69
CA ALA A 623 -30.01 14.40 22.02
C ALA A 623 -28.49 14.56 22.26
N LEU A 624 -27.93 15.77 22.07
CA LEU A 624 -26.50 16.00 22.15
C LEU A 624 -25.97 15.70 23.57
N VAL A 625 -25.01 14.78 23.66
CA VAL A 625 -24.34 14.34 24.89
C VAL A 625 -22.93 14.93 24.98
N THR A 626 -22.21 14.94 23.85
CA THR A 626 -20.84 15.46 23.77
C THR A 626 -20.76 16.55 22.71
N LEU A 627 -20.26 17.73 23.10
CA LEU A 627 -19.93 18.83 22.19
C LEU A 627 -18.47 19.24 22.37
N ASP A 628 -17.67 19.03 21.34
CA ASP A 628 -16.35 19.63 21.20
C ASP A 628 -16.35 20.67 20.08
N CYS A 629 -16.20 21.93 20.47
CA CYS A 629 -16.09 23.07 19.56
C CYS A 629 -14.88 23.95 19.91
N CYS A 630 -13.85 23.35 20.51
CA CYS A 630 -12.64 24.07 20.91
C CYS A 630 -11.88 24.66 19.72
N ASP A 631 -10.96 25.60 20.00
CA ASP A 631 -10.02 26.13 19.01
C ASP A 631 -10.71 26.71 17.75
N ASN A 632 -11.82 27.41 17.96
CA ASN A 632 -12.58 28.17 16.96
C ASN A 632 -12.55 29.69 17.28
N ASP A 633 -13.31 30.48 16.55
CA ASP A 633 -13.39 31.94 16.72
C ASP A 633 -14.82 32.37 17.15
N LEU A 634 -15.50 31.52 17.93
CA LEU A 634 -16.89 31.73 18.32
C LEU A 634 -17.02 32.90 19.31
N PRO A 635 -17.79 33.96 18.99
CA PRO A 635 -18.04 35.06 19.92
C PRO A 635 -19.17 34.75 20.92
N ALA A 636 -20.04 33.80 20.58
CA ALA A 636 -21.16 33.33 21.38
C ALA A 636 -21.50 31.87 21.05
N LEU A 637 -22.09 31.17 22.01
CA LEU A 637 -22.53 29.78 21.88
C LEU A 637 -23.84 29.60 22.66
N ASP A 638 -24.90 29.09 22.00
CA ASP A 638 -26.20 28.78 22.61
C ASP A 638 -26.35 27.27 22.78
N VAL A 639 -26.14 26.77 24.00
CA VAL A 639 -26.32 25.35 24.38
C VAL A 639 -27.62 25.11 25.16
N THR A 640 -28.51 26.10 25.25
CA THR A 640 -29.71 26.02 26.09
C THR A 640 -30.74 24.99 25.59
N GLY A 641 -30.61 24.55 24.34
CA GLY A 641 -31.44 23.51 23.72
C GLY A 641 -30.94 22.07 23.92
N ASN A 642 -29.85 21.85 24.67
CA ASN A 642 -29.17 20.56 24.78
C ASN A 642 -29.26 19.97 26.22
N PRO A 643 -30.43 19.50 26.67
CA PRO A 643 -30.64 19.07 28.07
C PRO A 643 -29.90 17.77 28.46
N THR A 644 -29.50 16.97 27.47
CA THR A 644 -28.73 15.73 27.66
C THR A 644 -27.22 15.97 27.65
N LEU A 645 -26.74 17.21 27.46
CA LEU A 645 -25.31 17.49 27.33
C LEU A 645 -24.57 17.13 28.63
N GLU A 646 -23.62 16.21 28.53
CA GLU A 646 -22.78 15.72 29.63
C GLU A 646 -21.36 16.27 29.55
N VAL A 647 -20.83 16.46 28.33
CA VAL A 647 -19.47 16.95 28.07
C VAL A 647 -19.52 18.15 27.13
N LEU A 648 -18.92 19.27 27.58
CA LEU A 648 -18.79 20.49 26.79
C LEU A 648 -17.34 20.98 26.80
N SER A 649 -16.68 20.87 25.64
CA SER A 649 -15.37 21.46 25.37
C SER A 649 -15.53 22.65 24.43
N CYS A 650 -15.36 23.87 24.95
CA CYS A 650 -15.46 25.11 24.19
C CYS A 650 -14.27 26.06 24.46
N TYR A 651 -13.15 25.51 24.93
CA TYR A 651 -11.95 26.29 25.23
C TYR A 651 -11.35 26.94 23.98
N ASN A 652 -10.49 27.94 24.17
CA ASN A 652 -9.81 28.66 23.09
C ASN A 652 -10.77 29.23 22.03
N ASN A 653 -11.80 29.95 22.48
CA ASN A 653 -12.75 30.67 21.64
C ASN A 653 -12.79 32.17 22.04
N LEU A 654 -13.77 32.92 21.54
CA LEU A 654 -13.95 34.35 21.83
C LEU A 654 -15.18 34.62 22.71
N LEU A 655 -15.65 33.61 23.45
CA LEU A 655 -16.89 33.70 24.23
C LEU A 655 -16.79 34.74 25.34
N THR A 656 -17.76 35.66 25.40
CA THR A 656 -17.83 36.70 26.45
C THR A 656 -18.81 36.35 27.57
N GLY A 657 -19.72 35.43 27.30
CA GLY A 657 -20.65 34.82 28.23
C GLY A 657 -21.14 33.47 27.68
N LEU A 658 -21.63 32.62 28.58
CA LEU A 658 -22.17 31.31 28.25
C LEU A 658 -23.30 30.99 29.22
N ASP A 659 -24.47 30.63 28.69
CA ASP A 659 -25.64 30.22 29.48
C ASP A 659 -25.69 28.69 29.55
N LEU A 660 -25.40 28.14 30.73
CA LEU A 660 -25.40 26.70 31.01
C LEU A 660 -26.70 26.23 31.70
N SER A 661 -27.70 27.10 31.86
CA SER A 661 -28.93 26.79 32.61
C SER A 661 -29.78 25.70 31.97
N GLY A 662 -29.61 25.45 30.66
CA GLY A 662 -30.28 24.39 29.91
C GLY A 662 -29.63 23.01 30.03
N ASN A 663 -28.51 22.86 30.74
CA ASN A 663 -27.66 21.66 30.71
C ASN A 663 -27.54 20.98 32.10
N PRO A 664 -28.64 20.49 32.70
CA PRO A 664 -28.61 19.93 34.06
C PRO A 664 -27.80 18.63 34.19
N SER A 665 -27.53 17.95 33.07
CA SER A 665 -26.76 16.71 32.99
C SER A 665 -25.26 16.92 32.85
N LEU A 666 -24.80 18.18 32.73
CA LEU A 666 -23.40 18.51 32.46
C LEU A 666 -22.48 18.03 33.59
N GLN A 667 -21.49 17.21 33.23
CA GLN A 667 -20.52 16.58 34.12
C GLN A 667 -19.11 17.15 33.92
N ASP A 668 -18.68 17.31 32.67
CA ASP A 668 -17.37 17.86 32.30
C ASP A 668 -17.54 19.14 31.48
N PHE A 669 -17.03 20.26 32.01
CA PHE A 669 -16.99 21.54 31.31
C PHE A 669 -15.54 22.03 31.19
N VAL A 670 -15.08 22.20 29.94
CA VAL A 670 -13.75 22.70 29.60
C VAL A 670 -13.89 23.95 28.73
N GLY A 671 -13.86 25.12 29.37
CA GLY A 671 -14.09 26.43 28.76
C GLY A 671 -12.94 27.43 28.93
N TYR A 672 -11.73 26.97 29.19
CA TYR A 672 -10.58 27.86 29.39
C TYR A 672 -10.20 28.67 28.14
N GLY A 673 -9.40 29.74 28.29
CA GLY A 673 -8.89 30.49 27.14
C GLY A 673 -9.99 31.21 26.35
N ASN A 674 -11.01 31.70 27.06
CA ASN A 674 -12.10 32.50 26.51
C ASN A 674 -12.05 33.92 27.08
N ARG A 675 -13.11 34.71 26.87
CA ARG A 675 -13.26 36.08 27.38
C ARG A 675 -14.43 36.19 28.36
N LEU A 676 -14.76 35.09 29.06
CA LEU A 676 -15.91 35.03 29.97
C LEU A 676 -15.71 36.01 31.13
N THR A 677 -16.67 36.89 31.34
CA THR A 677 -16.66 37.83 32.48
C THR A 677 -17.46 37.32 33.68
N LYS A 678 -18.39 36.40 33.41
CA LYS A 678 -19.23 35.69 34.39
C LYS A 678 -19.50 34.29 33.90
N LEU A 679 -19.70 33.37 34.85
CA LEU A 679 -20.08 31.99 34.59
C LEU A 679 -20.98 31.52 35.74
N ASP A 680 -22.23 31.18 35.43
CA ASP A 680 -23.17 30.61 36.40
C ASP A 680 -23.25 29.10 36.17
N VAL A 681 -22.82 28.34 37.20
CA VAL A 681 -22.82 26.87 37.20
C VAL A 681 -23.84 26.29 38.18
N SER A 682 -24.70 27.13 38.78
CA SER A 682 -25.68 26.70 39.79
C SER A 682 -26.75 25.76 39.23
N GLY A 683 -27.00 25.81 37.92
CA GLY A 683 -27.90 24.92 37.18
C GLY A 683 -27.31 23.54 36.85
N ASN A 684 -26.03 23.29 37.16
CA ASN A 684 -25.30 22.09 36.72
C ASN A 684 -24.84 21.22 37.91
N PRO A 685 -25.78 20.64 38.70
CA PRO A 685 -25.45 19.90 39.92
C PRO A 685 -24.70 18.57 39.68
N ALA A 686 -24.61 18.12 38.41
CA ALA A 686 -23.89 16.93 38.01
C ALA A 686 -22.38 17.17 37.78
N LEU A 687 -21.91 18.42 37.75
CA LEU A 687 -20.51 18.76 37.46
C LEU A 687 -19.53 18.02 38.38
N THR A 688 -18.59 17.31 37.77
CA THR A 688 -17.44 16.66 38.39
C THR A 688 -16.13 17.34 37.99
N ARG A 689 -16.07 17.93 36.79
CA ARG A 689 -14.92 18.70 36.29
C ARG A 689 -15.34 20.06 35.75
N LEU A 690 -14.67 21.10 36.23
CA LEU A 690 -14.85 22.49 35.80
C LEU A 690 -13.49 23.12 35.50
N SER A 691 -13.18 23.36 34.23
CA SER A 691 -12.06 24.18 33.79
C SER A 691 -12.59 25.46 33.14
N CYS A 692 -12.35 26.58 33.82
CA CYS A 692 -12.69 27.92 33.37
C CYS A 692 -11.49 28.87 33.54
N ASP A 693 -10.27 28.32 33.61
CA ASP A 693 -9.03 29.09 33.70
C ASP A 693 -8.81 29.99 32.48
N ARG A 694 -7.88 30.95 32.59
CA ARG A 694 -7.53 31.88 31.49
C ARG A 694 -8.76 32.57 30.89
N ASN A 695 -9.58 33.17 31.75
CA ASN A 695 -10.77 33.93 31.41
C ASN A 695 -10.74 35.30 32.13
N GLN A 696 -11.86 36.00 32.20
CA GLN A 696 -11.97 37.32 32.86
C GLN A 696 -12.98 37.30 34.02
N LEU A 697 -13.20 36.14 34.64
CA LEU A 697 -14.19 35.95 35.69
C LEU A 697 -13.83 36.78 36.92
N THR A 698 -14.77 37.59 37.41
CA THR A 698 -14.61 38.38 38.64
C THR A 698 -15.18 37.69 39.87
N GLU A 699 -16.10 36.75 39.66
CA GLU A 699 -16.76 35.95 40.68
C GLU A 699 -17.00 34.54 40.13
N LEU A 700 -16.97 33.55 41.01
CA LEU A 700 -17.32 32.17 40.70
C LEU A 700 -17.95 31.54 41.95
N ASP A 701 -19.20 31.09 41.82
CA ASP A 701 -19.93 30.38 42.87
C ASP A 701 -20.07 28.91 42.48
N VAL A 702 -19.40 28.04 43.23
CA VAL A 702 -19.45 26.57 43.04
C VAL A 702 -20.29 25.87 44.11
N SER A 703 -21.08 26.61 44.89
CA SER A 703 -21.87 26.05 45.98
C SER A 703 -22.99 25.11 45.53
N GLY A 704 -23.42 25.22 44.27
CA GLY A 704 -24.38 24.33 43.63
C GLY A 704 -23.79 23.01 43.10
N ASN A 705 -22.46 22.80 43.19
CA ASN A 705 -21.76 21.70 42.52
C ASN A 705 -21.08 20.75 43.53
N PRO A 706 -21.83 20.05 44.41
CA PRO A 706 -21.26 19.27 45.50
C PRO A 706 -20.44 18.05 45.04
N LYS A 707 -20.58 17.64 43.78
CA LYS A 707 -19.85 16.52 43.16
C LYS A 707 -18.52 16.91 42.52
N LEU A 708 -18.13 18.19 42.60
CA LEU A 708 -16.93 18.67 41.93
C LEU A 708 -15.65 18.01 42.49
N GLU A 709 -14.91 17.34 41.62
CA GLU A 709 -13.65 16.63 41.90
C GLU A 709 -12.43 17.36 41.32
N THR A 710 -12.63 18.06 40.18
CA THR A 710 -11.61 18.85 39.49
C THR A 710 -12.05 20.30 39.28
N LEU A 711 -11.21 21.27 39.68
CA LEU A 711 -11.46 22.70 39.46
C LEU A 711 -10.20 23.45 39.01
N TYR A 712 -10.19 23.91 37.76
CA TYR A 712 -9.18 24.82 37.23
C TYR A 712 -9.81 26.18 36.96
N CYS A 713 -9.42 27.19 37.73
CA CYS A 713 -9.92 28.55 37.62
C CYS A 713 -8.83 29.61 37.72
N ASN A 714 -7.54 29.23 37.67
CA ASN A 714 -6.40 30.14 37.60
C ASN A 714 -6.48 31.09 36.39
N ASP A 715 -5.68 32.14 36.41
CA ASP A 715 -5.60 33.16 35.36
C ASP A 715 -6.96 33.80 35.05
N ASN A 716 -7.75 34.03 36.10
CA ASN A 716 -8.97 34.85 36.09
C ASN A 716 -8.77 36.13 36.91
N ARG A 717 -9.86 36.80 37.29
CA ARG A 717 -9.87 38.00 38.13
C ARG A 717 -10.61 37.76 39.45
N LEU A 718 -10.59 36.52 39.96
CA LEU A 718 -11.28 36.17 41.20
C LEU A 718 -10.55 36.81 42.38
N SER A 719 -11.30 37.51 43.22
CA SER A 719 -10.79 38.10 44.47
C SER A 719 -10.91 37.14 45.66
N THR A 720 -11.89 36.24 45.61
CA THR A 720 -12.23 35.26 46.64
C THR A 720 -12.86 34.05 45.98
N LEU A 721 -12.85 32.91 46.66
CA LEU A 721 -13.50 31.69 46.23
C LEU A 721 -13.88 30.87 47.46
N ASP A 722 -15.14 30.43 47.55
CA ASP A 722 -15.62 29.57 48.64
C ASP A 722 -15.75 28.13 48.15
N LEU A 723 -14.96 27.23 48.73
CA LEU A 723 -14.94 25.81 48.39
C LEU A 723 -15.64 24.95 49.45
N ARG A 724 -16.25 25.51 50.50
CA ARG A 724 -16.83 24.70 51.60
C ARG A 724 -17.92 23.72 51.15
N ALA A 725 -18.57 24.02 50.03
CA ALA A 725 -19.62 23.20 49.42
C ALA A 725 -19.10 22.14 48.42
N THR A 726 -17.79 22.06 48.16
CA THR A 726 -17.17 21.10 47.23
C THR A 726 -16.23 20.12 47.96
N PRO A 727 -16.73 19.29 48.90
CA PRO A 727 -15.90 18.48 49.79
C PRO A 727 -15.08 17.38 49.08
N HIS A 728 -15.43 17.05 47.84
CA HIS A 728 -14.80 16.01 47.03
C HIS A 728 -13.68 16.53 46.11
N LEU A 729 -13.39 17.83 46.12
CA LEU A 729 -12.36 18.41 45.25
C LEU A 729 -10.99 17.81 45.58
N THR A 730 -10.32 17.19 44.62
CA THR A 730 -8.99 16.58 44.80
C THR A 730 -7.95 17.13 43.84
N ASP A 731 -8.35 17.56 42.66
CA ASP A 731 -7.47 18.12 41.64
C ASP A 731 -7.83 19.57 41.37
N TYR A 732 -6.89 20.49 41.56
CA TYR A 732 -7.22 21.91 41.50
C TYR A 732 -6.04 22.79 41.09
N LEU A 733 -6.37 23.83 40.31
CA LEU A 733 -5.51 24.94 39.94
C LEU A 733 -6.29 26.24 40.16
N LEU A 734 -6.12 26.83 41.34
CA LEU A 734 -6.86 28.03 41.75
C LEU A 734 -6.06 29.32 41.51
N SER A 735 -4.74 29.20 41.38
CA SER A 735 -3.79 30.32 41.40
C SER A 735 -2.85 30.29 40.19
N PRO A 736 -2.33 31.44 39.74
CA PRO A 736 -2.60 32.78 40.26
C PRO A 736 -3.95 33.33 39.77
N GLN A 737 -4.49 34.33 40.46
CA GLN A 737 -5.53 35.23 39.94
C GLN A 737 -4.90 36.59 39.64
N ASN A 738 -5.41 37.32 38.66
CA ASN A 738 -4.85 38.58 38.18
C ASN A 738 -5.86 39.71 38.33
N LEU A 739 -5.69 40.53 39.36
CA LEU A 739 -6.62 41.59 39.72
C LEU A 739 -6.01 42.99 39.46
N PRO A 740 -6.45 43.70 38.40
CA PRO A 740 -5.98 45.06 38.15
C PRO A 740 -6.66 46.05 39.11
N VAL A 741 -5.91 46.53 40.10
CA VAL A 741 -6.41 47.51 41.09
C VAL A 741 -5.43 48.68 41.17
N PRO A 742 -5.87 49.92 40.88
CA PRO A 742 -4.98 51.07 40.94
C PRO A 742 -4.57 51.39 42.38
N ALA A 743 -3.29 51.68 42.59
CA ALA A 743 -2.81 52.29 43.81
C ALA A 743 -3.15 53.79 43.83
N ARG A 744 -3.50 54.33 45.01
CA ARG A 744 -3.72 55.77 45.19
C ARG A 744 -3.03 56.27 46.45
N GLN A 745 -2.66 57.55 46.44
CA GLN A 745 -2.12 58.20 47.62
C GLN A 745 -3.25 58.80 48.47
N ALA A 746 -3.32 58.44 49.74
CA ALA A 746 -4.28 58.96 50.70
C ALA A 746 -3.60 59.14 52.08
N ASP A 747 -3.83 60.28 52.74
CA ASP A 747 -3.30 60.59 54.09
C ASP A 747 -1.78 60.38 54.26
N GLY A 748 -1.01 60.65 53.20
CA GLY A 748 0.46 60.52 53.22
C GLY A 748 1.00 59.10 53.07
N ARG A 749 0.15 58.11 52.78
CA ARG A 749 0.54 56.72 52.45
C ARG A 749 -0.03 56.30 51.11
N TRP A 750 0.54 55.26 50.52
CA TRP A 750 -0.04 54.61 49.36
C TRP A 750 -1.02 53.53 49.84
N GLU A 751 -2.19 53.45 49.21
CA GLU A 751 -3.19 52.43 49.50
C GLU A 751 -3.71 51.78 48.21
N VAL A 752 -3.99 50.48 48.31
CA VAL A 752 -4.71 49.69 47.30
C VAL A 752 -6.03 49.25 47.92
N ASP A 753 -7.14 49.66 47.32
CA ASP A 753 -8.48 49.48 47.88
C ASP A 753 -9.12 48.20 47.33
N LEU A 754 -8.96 47.08 48.05
CA LEU A 754 -9.56 45.80 47.68
C LEU A 754 -11.02 45.67 48.14
N SER A 755 -11.56 46.68 48.84
CA SER A 755 -12.88 46.61 49.48
C SER A 755 -14.05 46.50 48.50
N ALA A 756 -13.84 46.91 47.25
CA ALA A 756 -14.78 46.78 46.14
C ALA A 756 -14.76 45.41 45.47
N TYR A 757 -13.72 44.60 45.71
CA TYR A 757 -13.51 43.30 45.10
C TYR A 757 -13.69 42.17 46.09
N ILE A 758 -13.28 42.36 47.35
CA ILE A 758 -13.42 41.38 48.43
C ILE A 758 -14.68 41.70 49.24
N PRO A 759 -15.71 40.82 49.23
CA PRO A 759 -16.92 40.97 50.03
C PRO A 759 -16.61 41.19 51.52
N ALA A 760 -17.40 42.02 52.21
CA ALA A 760 -17.11 42.45 53.58
C ALA A 760 -16.99 41.29 54.57
N ASP A 761 -17.77 40.24 54.38
CA ASP A 761 -17.78 38.99 55.15
C ASP A 761 -16.61 38.06 54.80
N MET A 762 -15.94 38.25 53.66
CA MET A 762 -14.76 37.48 53.24
C MET A 762 -13.43 38.20 53.50
N ARG A 763 -13.43 39.48 53.88
CA ARG A 763 -12.19 40.24 54.21
C ARG A 763 -11.35 39.58 55.29
N GLY A 764 -11.98 38.92 56.26
CA GLY A 764 -11.28 38.17 57.31
C GLY A 764 -10.57 36.90 56.83
N GLN A 765 -10.77 36.49 55.58
CA GLN A 765 -10.17 35.29 54.99
C GLN A 765 -8.83 35.57 54.30
N VAL A 766 -8.43 36.83 54.15
CA VAL A 766 -7.09 37.18 53.66
C VAL A 766 -6.06 36.79 54.73
N LEU A 767 -5.22 35.81 54.39
CA LEU A 767 -4.24 35.20 55.29
C LEU A 767 -2.95 36.01 55.35
N SER A 768 -2.50 36.52 54.20
CA SER A 768 -1.25 37.26 54.08
C SER A 768 -1.22 38.15 52.85
N VAL A 769 -0.40 39.20 52.91
CA VAL A 769 0.02 40.02 51.75
C VAL A 769 1.53 39.91 51.62
N SER A 770 2.06 39.80 50.40
CA SER A 770 3.50 39.70 50.13
C SER A 770 4.23 41.03 50.34
N ALA A 771 3.51 42.16 50.28
CA ALA A 771 4.01 43.50 50.56
C ALA A 771 2.91 44.38 51.15
N GLY A 772 3.31 45.36 51.97
CA GLY A 772 2.40 46.28 52.65
C GLY A 772 1.74 45.68 53.90
N SER A 773 0.69 46.33 54.38
CA SER A 773 -0.11 45.88 55.53
C SER A 773 -1.59 45.88 55.20
N TYR A 774 -2.24 44.72 55.34
CA TYR A 774 -3.67 44.55 55.09
C TYR A 774 -4.49 44.91 56.34
N ASP A 775 -5.50 45.75 56.16
CA ASP A 775 -6.51 46.03 57.18
C ASP A 775 -7.84 45.37 56.79
N ALA A 776 -8.19 44.28 57.48
CA ALA A 776 -9.41 43.52 57.23
C ALA A 776 -10.70 44.33 57.46
N ALA A 777 -10.68 45.36 58.31
CA ALA A 777 -11.87 46.17 58.56
C ALA A 777 -12.20 47.06 57.35
N SER A 778 -11.21 47.77 56.82
CA SER A 778 -11.39 48.61 55.63
C SER A 778 -11.30 47.83 54.31
N GLY A 779 -10.64 46.67 54.29
CA GLY A 779 -10.35 45.90 53.08
C GLY A 779 -9.23 46.52 52.23
N LYS A 780 -8.36 47.33 52.82
CA LYS A 780 -7.29 48.05 52.13
C LYS A 780 -5.91 47.49 52.46
N VAL A 781 -4.98 47.60 51.52
CA VAL A 781 -3.55 47.34 51.74
C VAL A 781 -2.80 48.67 51.74
N PHE A 782 -2.03 48.94 52.80
CA PHE A 782 -1.25 50.18 52.96
C PHE A 782 0.25 49.95 52.72
N PHE A 783 0.88 50.90 52.05
CA PHE A 783 2.29 50.90 51.68
C PHE A 783 2.96 52.24 52.02
N ASP A 784 4.25 52.20 52.34
CA ASP A 784 5.05 53.39 52.64
C ASP A 784 5.52 54.13 51.37
N ALA A 785 5.53 53.45 50.21
CA ALA A 785 5.88 53.97 48.88
C ALA A 785 4.91 53.40 47.82
N GLU A 786 4.95 53.93 46.60
CA GLU A 786 4.12 53.45 45.49
C GLU A 786 4.37 51.95 45.26
N PRO A 787 3.35 51.09 45.40
CA PRO A 787 3.54 49.65 45.29
C PRO A 787 3.70 49.25 43.81
N GLY A 788 4.66 48.35 43.54
CA GLY A 788 4.63 47.53 42.34
C GLY A 788 3.62 46.39 42.46
N ALA A 789 3.69 45.40 41.56
CA ALA A 789 2.87 44.20 41.69
C ALA A 789 3.14 43.48 43.02
N PHE A 790 2.08 43.09 43.72
CA PHE A 790 2.14 42.32 44.96
C PHE A 790 1.08 41.22 44.93
N GLN A 791 1.12 40.30 45.89
CA GLN A 791 0.19 39.19 45.97
C GLN A 791 -0.45 39.13 47.35
N TYR A 792 -1.69 38.66 47.42
CA TYR A 792 -2.31 38.26 48.67
C TYR A 792 -2.82 36.83 48.58
N THR A 793 -2.80 36.12 49.71
CA THR A 793 -3.32 34.77 49.83
C THR A 793 -4.63 34.82 50.61
N VAL A 794 -5.66 34.17 50.09
CA VAL A 794 -7.00 34.10 50.67
C VAL A 794 -7.39 32.65 50.92
N ALA A 795 -7.94 32.37 52.09
CA ALA A 795 -8.46 31.06 52.43
C ALA A 795 -9.73 30.76 51.62
N THR A 796 -9.85 29.54 51.11
CA THR A 796 -11.06 29.09 50.39
C THR A 796 -12.06 28.35 51.27
N GLY A 797 -11.76 28.22 52.56
CA GLY A 797 -12.56 27.46 53.52
C GLY A 797 -12.28 25.95 53.53
N GLN A 798 -11.33 25.46 52.72
CA GLN A 798 -10.78 24.11 52.80
C GLN A 798 -9.27 24.15 53.11
N GLU A 799 -8.83 23.29 54.03
CA GLU A 799 -7.42 23.23 54.48
C GLU A 799 -6.49 22.85 53.31
N GLY A 800 -5.41 23.62 53.13
CA GLY A 800 -4.39 23.36 52.09
C GLY A 800 -4.80 23.80 50.67
N LYS A 801 -5.96 24.44 50.49
CA LYS A 801 -6.48 24.89 49.19
C LYS A 801 -6.60 26.40 49.10
N ASP A 802 -5.63 27.12 49.65
CA ASP A 802 -5.62 28.59 49.62
C ASP A 802 -5.39 29.11 48.20
N MET A 803 -5.95 30.28 47.88
CA MET A 803 -5.84 30.92 46.58
C MET A 803 -4.94 32.16 46.66
N THR A 804 -4.05 32.32 45.70
CA THR A 804 -3.18 33.50 45.59
C THR A 804 -3.68 34.42 44.50
N VAL A 805 -3.82 35.71 44.83
CA VAL A 805 -4.25 36.77 43.92
C VAL A 805 -3.13 37.78 43.76
N GLN A 806 -2.65 37.93 42.53
CA GLN A 806 -1.74 38.96 42.11
C GLN A 806 -2.49 40.25 41.82
N VAL A 807 -2.03 41.34 42.43
CA VAL A 807 -2.58 42.67 42.31
C VAL A 807 -1.54 43.57 41.67
N PHE A 808 -1.96 44.31 40.65
CA PHE A 808 -1.10 45.20 39.87
C PHE A 808 -1.90 46.44 39.40
N SER A 809 -1.21 47.52 39.03
CA SER A 809 -1.88 48.72 38.53
C SER A 809 -2.33 48.54 37.08
N PRO A 810 -3.52 49.05 36.68
CA PRO A 810 -3.97 49.00 35.29
C PRO A 810 -2.95 49.65 34.34
N GLY A 811 -2.45 48.89 33.36
CA GLY A 811 -1.45 49.33 32.38
C GLY A 811 0.01 48.98 32.71
N ASP A 812 0.29 48.22 33.77
CA ASP A 812 1.64 47.67 34.02
C ASP A 812 1.90 46.36 33.25
N LEU A 813 0.86 45.59 32.90
CA LEU A 813 1.01 44.39 32.04
C LEU A 813 1.49 44.74 30.61
N ASP A 814 1.14 45.93 30.09
CA ASP A 814 1.44 46.32 28.72
C ASP A 814 2.86 46.91 28.55
N LYS A 815 3.58 47.21 29.64
CA LYS A 815 4.89 47.91 29.61
C LYS A 815 6.07 46.97 29.42
N ASP A 816 5.88 45.68 29.66
CA ASP A 816 6.96 44.68 29.61
C ASP A 816 7.14 44.09 28.19
N GLY A 817 6.28 44.46 27.24
CA GLY A 817 6.36 44.00 25.85
C GLY A 817 5.87 42.58 25.62
N ASP A 818 5.17 42.00 26.59
CA ASP A 818 4.60 40.66 26.49
C ASP A 818 3.39 40.66 25.54
N VAL A 819 3.50 39.88 24.46
CA VAL A 819 2.39 39.59 23.56
C VAL A 819 1.40 38.72 24.33
N ASP A 820 0.10 39.06 24.33
CA ASP A 820 -0.92 38.22 24.96
C ASP A 820 -0.76 36.78 24.44
N ILE A 821 -0.52 35.84 25.35
CA ILE A 821 -0.33 34.43 24.98
C ILE A 821 -1.54 33.90 24.20
N GLN A 822 -2.72 34.46 24.40
CA GLN A 822 -3.92 34.15 23.60
C GLN A 822 -3.81 34.65 22.16
N ASP A 823 -3.19 35.81 21.92
CA ASP A 823 -2.95 36.34 20.58
C ASP A 823 -1.86 35.52 19.84
N VAL A 824 -0.83 35.06 20.56
CA VAL A 824 0.19 34.14 20.02
C VAL A 824 -0.43 32.79 19.66
N MET A 825 -1.21 32.22 20.57
CA MET A 825 -1.91 30.95 20.35
C MET A 825 -2.93 31.09 19.22
N ALA A 826 -3.65 32.21 19.12
CA ALA A 826 -4.53 32.50 17.99
C ALA A 826 -3.77 32.56 16.66
N ALA A 827 -2.59 33.20 16.62
CA ALA A 827 -1.73 33.23 15.44
C ALA A 827 -1.23 31.82 15.05
N CYS A 828 -0.79 31.01 16.03
CA CYS A 828 -0.38 29.62 15.82
C CYS A 828 -1.53 28.74 15.30
N ARG A 829 -2.76 28.92 15.81
CA ARG A 829 -3.96 28.22 15.32
C ARG A 829 -4.28 28.57 13.87
N VAL A 830 -4.22 29.85 13.50
CA VAL A 830 -4.43 30.29 12.11
C VAL A 830 -3.40 29.66 11.16
N LEU A 831 -2.17 29.44 11.64
CA LEU A 831 -1.12 28.77 10.87
C LEU A 831 -1.35 27.25 10.79
N ALA A 832 -1.76 26.60 11.87
CA ALA A 832 -2.10 25.17 11.90
C ALA A 832 -3.27 24.83 10.96
N ARG A 833 -4.32 25.66 10.92
CA ARG A 833 -5.47 25.52 10.00
C ARG A 833 -5.10 25.60 8.51
N LYS A 834 -3.94 26.16 8.16
CA LYS A 834 -3.46 26.30 6.77
C LYS A 834 -2.66 25.08 6.27
N ASN A 835 -2.68 23.97 7.00
CA ASN A 835 -2.05 22.71 6.61
C ASN A 835 -0.55 22.84 6.25
N ILE A 836 0.15 23.78 6.93
CA ILE A 836 1.62 23.80 6.93
C ILE A 836 2.02 22.70 7.91
N GLY A 837 2.30 21.49 7.42
CA GLY A 837 2.54 20.26 8.20
C GLY A 837 3.30 20.47 9.52
N ILE A 838 2.54 20.72 10.58
CA ILE A 838 2.96 20.68 11.97
C ILE A 838 2.14 19.55 12.55
N ASP A 839 2.80 18.41 12.77
CA ASP A 839 2.34 17.40 13.73
C ASP A 839 2.50 18.00 15.12
N PRO A 840 1.42 18.41 15.81
CA PRO A 840 1.54 18.92 17.15
C PRO A 840 1.32 17.76 18.11
N ASP A 841 2.39 17.37 18.80
CA ASP A 841 2.27 16.92 20.19
C ASP A 841 1.59 18.06 20.97
N ALA A 842 0.26 18.11 20.90
CA ALA A 842 -0.59 19.15 21.48
C ALA A 842 -0.34 19.30 22.98
N ASP A 843 0.16 18.23 23.60
CA ASP A 843 0.48 18.15 25.02
C ASP A 843 1.74 18.92 25.44
N GLN A 844 2.67 19.23 24.52
CA GLN A 844 3.85 20.05 24.83
C GLN A 844 3.59 21.55 24.68
N ILE A 845 2.78 21.96 23.70
CA ILE A 845 2.43 23.38 23.49
C ILE A 845 1.34 23.81 24.48
N ALA A 846 0.35 22.96 24.78
CA ALA A 846 -0.72 23.26 25.73
C ALA A 846 -0.24 23.45 27.18
N ARG A 847 0.93 22.88 27.54
CA ARG A 847 1.54 23.05 28.87
C ARG A 847 2.27 24.37 29.06
N GLY A 848 2.51 25.15 28.01
CA GLY A 848 3.14 26.47 28.11
C GLY A 848 4.54 26.47 28.74
N ASP A 849 5.25 25.33 28.77
CA ASP A 849 6.54 25.19 29.45
C ASP A 849 7.68 25.11 28.41
N LEU A 850 8.04 26.26 27.83
CA LEU A 850 9.30 26.41 27.09
C LEU A 850 10.36 27.19 27.89
N THR A 851 9.95 27.83 28.99
CA THR A 851 10.84 28.28 30.05
C THR A 851 10.08 28.17 31.38
N GLY A 852 10.74 27.62 32.41
CA GLY A 852 10.15 27.35 33.74
C GLY A 852 9.75 28.59 34.56
N ASP A 853 9.47 29.71 33.90
CA ASP A 853 8.98 30.99 34.41
C ASP A 853 7.65 31.43 33.75
N GLY A 854 7.10 30.67 32.79
CA GLY A 854 5.72 30.86 32.30
C GLY A 854 5.51 31.97 31.26
N TYR A 855 6.57 32.48 30.63
CA TYR A 855 6.51 33.49 29.56
C TYR A 855 7.22 33.02 28.28
N ILE A 856 6.60 33.21 27.12
CA ILE A 856 7.25 33.00 25.81
C ILE A 856 7.93 34.31 25.39
N ARG A 857 9.25 34.28 25.15
CA ARG A 857 9.99 35.48 24.74
C ARG A 857 9.64 35.86 23.30
N ILE A 858 9.55 37.16 23.03
CA ILE A 858 9.24 37.72 21.70
C ILE A 858 10.24 37.25 20.61
N GLU A 859 11.44 36.86 21.03
CA GLU A 859 12.52 36.33 20.18
C GLU A 859 12.20 34.92 19.65
N ASP A 860 11.55 34.08 20.47
CA ASP A 860 11.13 32.72 20.11
C ASP A 860 9.91 32.77 19.17
N ILE A 861 8.98 33.69 19.41
CA ILE A 861 7.87 34.00 18.48
C ILE A 861 8.41 34.50 17.14
N MET A 862 9.40 35.40 17.14
CA MET A 862 10.06 35.84 15.92
C MET A 862 10.87 34.73 15.24
N ALA A 863 11.44 33.79 15.97
CA ALA A 863 12.14 32.63 15.40
C ALA A 863 11.16 31.67 14.70
N ILE A 864 10.01 31.40 15.32
CA ILE A 864 8.91 30.62 14.73
C ILE A 864 8.39 31.35 13.48
N CYS A 865 8.08 32.65 13.56
CA CYS A 865 7.65 33.45 12.41
C CYS A 865 8.69 33.53 11.27
N ARG A 866 10.00 33.55 11.57
CA ARG A 866 11.07 33.52 10.55
C ARG A 866 11.22 32.13 9.90
N LEU A 867 11.11 31.05 10.67
CA LEU A 867 11.08 29.68 10.17
C LEU A 867 9.85 29.44 9.26
N LEU A 868 8.72 30.04 9.61
CA LEU A 868 7.48 29.99 8.83
C LEU A 868 7.58 30.83 7.54
N ALA A 869 8.20 32.01 7.59
CA ALA A 869 8.45 32.85 6.40
C ALA A 869 9.52 32.28 5.44
N GLN A 870 10.29 31.27 5.86
CA GLN A 870 11.21 30.52 4.99
C GLN A 870 10.57 29.27 4.37
N LYS A 871 9.44 28.78 4.91
CA LYS A 871 8.72 27.59 4.42
C LYS A 871 7.50 27.91 3.55
N ALA A 872 6.90 29.10 3.70
CA ALA A 872 5.94 29.68 2.76
C ALA A 872 6.67 30.34 1.58
#